data_AF-A0A0E0G1Q4-F1
#
_entry.id   AF-A0A0E0G1Q4-F1
#
_cell.length_a   1.000
_cell.length_b   1.000
_cell.length_c   1.000
_cell.angle_alpha   90.00
_cell.angle_beta   90.00
_cell.angle_gamma   90.00
#
_symmetry.space_group_name_H-M   'P 1'
#
loop_
_entity.id
_entity.type
_entity.pdbx_description
1 polymer ?
#
loop_
_entity_poly.entity_id
_entity_poly.type
_entity_poly.pdbx_seq_one_letter_code
_entity_poly.pdbx_strand_id
1 'polypeptide(L)'
;MSSAKPVLDPAFQGVGQKPGTEIWRIQDFKPVPLPKADYGKFYNGDSYIVLQTTCSKGGGAYLFDIHFWIGKDSSQDEAGTAAIKTVELDTMLGGRAVQHRELQGYESDKFLSYFKPCIIPLEGGFASGFKTPEEDKFETRLYICKGKRAIRVKEVPFARSSLNHDDVFILDTEKKIYQFNGANSNIQERAKALEAIQHLKETYHNGVCDVAIVDDGKLQAESDSGEFWVLFGGFAPIGKKAICDDDVVLETTAPKLYSINNGQLKLEDTVLTKSILENNKCFLVDCGSDLFIWVGRLTQVEERKAASAAVEEFIATQNRPKTTRVTRVIQGYENHTFKSKFESWPVNSAGSAGAEEGRGKVAALLKQQGVDIKGASKSSAPVDEEVPPLLEGDGKLEVYCVNGSAKTALPKEELGKFYSGDCYIVLYTYHSGDKREEFYLTYWIGKDSIPEDQEMAFQTANSIWNSLKGRPILGRIYQGKEPPQFIALFQPMVILKGGISSGYQKFVEEKGLKDETYSGDGIALFRISGTSIHNNKVLQVDAVSSNLSPTDCFVLQSGNSMFTWIGNASSYEQQQWAAKVAEFLKPGVAVKHCKEGTESSAFWFALGGKQNYTSRNATHDVVREPHLYTFSLRNG
;
A
#
# COMPACT_ATOMS: atom_id res chain seq x y z
N MET A 1 -20.17 35.57 23.80
CA MET A 1 -18.75 35.66 24.18
C MET A 1 -17.94 35.80 22.92
N SER A 2 -17.04 36.78 22.88
CA SER A 2 -16.24 37.17 21.72
C SER A 2 -15.42 36.00 21.20
N SER A 3 -15.66 35.56 19.96
CA SER A 3 -14.75 34.66 19.25
C SER A 3 -13.48 35.44 18.95
N ALA A 4 -12.42 35.22 19.73
CA ALA A 4 -11.10 35.70 19.39
C ALA A 4 -10.78 35.21 17.96
N LYS A 5 -10.60 36.14 17.02
CA LYS A 5 -10.08 35.79 15.69
C LYS A 5 -8.74 35.10 15.93
N PRO A 6 -8.48 33.91 15.36
CA PRO A 6 -7.17 33.31 15.45
C PRO A 6 -6.15 34.34 14.94
N VAL A 7 -5.07 34.55 15.70
CA VAL A 7 -3.94 35.39 15.29
C VAL A 7 -3.24 34.62 14.17
N LEU A 8 -3.72 34.83 12.94
CA LEU A 8 -3.22 34.17 11.76
C LEU A 8 -2.05 34.98 11.20
N ASP A 9 -0.99 34.28 10.81
CA ASP A 9 0.19 34.90 10.24
C ASP A 9 -0.14 35.52 8.88
N PRO A 10 0.13 36.82 8.65
CA PRO A 10 -0.14 37.49 7.37
C PRO A 10 0.51 36.81 6.16
N ALA A 11 1.63 36.10 6.37
CA ALA A 11 2.37 35.42 5.31
C ALA A 11 1.57 34.30 4.60
N PHE A 12 0.49 33.82 5.22
CA PHE A 12 -0.33 32.74 4.72
C PHE A 12 -1.68 33.22 4.15
N GLN A 13 -1.85 34.52 3.96
CA GLN A 13 -3.08 35.05 3.37
C GLN A 13 -3.19 34.66 1.89
N GLY A 14 -4.26 33.95 1.53
CA GLY A 14 -4.55 33.60 0.13
C GLY A 14 -3.87 32.34 -0.41
N VAL A 15 -3.24 31.55 0.48
CA VAL A 15 -2.56 30.29 0.14
C VAL A 15 -3.52 29.20 -0.30
N GLY A 16 -3.04 28.26 -1.13
CA GLY A 16 -3.80 27.08 -1.52
C GLY A 16 -5.02 27.34 -2.41
N GLN A 17 -5.08 28.53 -3.03
CA GLN A 17 -6.16 28.90 -3.95
C GLN A 17 -5.98 28.30 -5.36
N LYS A 18 -4.77 27.85 -5.71
CA LYS A 18 -4.43 27.29 -7.02
C LYS A 18 -3.53 26.06 -6.86
N PRO A 19 -3.60 25.08 -7.78
CA PRO A 19 -2.66 23.98 -7.80
C PRO A 19 -1.22 24.48 -7.97
N GLY A 20 -0.29 23.92 -7.20
CA GLY A 20 1.11 24.31 -7.22
C GLY A 20 1.80 24.13 -5.88
N THR A 21 3.09 24.46 -5.86
CA THR A 21 3.94 24.47 -4.67
C THR A 21 4.09 25.92 -4.19
N GLU A 22 3.97 26.13 -2.87
CA GLU A 22 4.26 27.38 -2.20
C GLU A 22 5.23 27.11 -1.04
N ILE A 23 6.29 27.92 -0.90
CA ILE A 23 7.39 27.67 0.05
C ILE A 23 7.63 28.91 0.91
N TRP A 24 7.80 28.69 2.21
CA TRP A 24 8.21 29.70 3.19
C TRP A 24 9.47 29.25 3.92
N ARG A 25 10.35 30.19 4.22
CA ARG A 25 11.50 30.01 5.10
C ARG A 25 11.20 30.62 6.46
N ILE A 26 11.58 29.96 7.54
CA ILE A 26 11.48 30.54 8.88
C ILE A 26 12.65 31.52 9.08
N GLN A 27 12.33 32.77 9.41
CA GLN A 27 13.28 33.84 9.70
C GLN A 27 12.77 34.59 10.94
N ASP A 28 13.60 34.72 11.98
CA ASP A 28 13.22 35.36 13.26
C ASP A 28 11.85 34.88 13.78
N PHE A 29 11.65 33.57 13.77
CA PHE A 29 10.41 32.90 14.20
C PHE A 29 9.15 33.25 13.39
N LYS A 30 9.32 33.75 12.17
CA LYS A 30 8.21 34.07 11.25
C LYS A 30 8.37 33.38 9.88
N PRO A 31 7.28 32.92 9.26
CA PRO A 31 7.32 32.41 7.91
C PRO A 31 7.46 33.55 6.90
N VAL A 32 8.49 33.51 6.07
CA VAL A 32 8.74 34.47 4.98
C VAL A 32 8.60 33.74 3.64
N PRO A 33 7.70 34.18 2.74
CA PRO A 33 7.52 33.55 1.44
C PRO A 33 8.81 33.57 0.61
N LEU A 34 9.19 32.42 0.06
CA LEU A 34 10.38 32.28 -0.77
C LEU A 34 10.07 32.70 -2.22
N PRO A 35 10.95 33.44 -2.91
CA PRO A 35 10.82 33.68 -4.35
C PRO A 35 10.84 32.37 -5.14
N LYS A 36 10.06 32.28 -6.23
CA LYS A 36 10.01 31.08 -7.07
C LYS A 36 11.36 30.68 -7.67
N ALA A 37 12.25 31.65 -7.89
CA ALA A 37 13.61 31.41 -8.39
C ALA A 37 14.51 30.65 -7.39
N ASP A 38 14.11 30.62 -6.12
CA ASP A 38 14.85 29.95 -5.04
C ASP A 38 14.17 28.66 -4.58
N TYR A 39 13.12 28.20 -5.28
CA TYR A 39 12.49 26.92 -4.96
C TYR A 39 13.49 25.78 -5.20
N GLY A 40 13.67 24.95 -4.17
CA GLY A 40 14.70 23.88 -4.18
C GLY A 40 16.01 24.29 -3.50
N LYS A 41 16.24 25.59 -3.22
CA LYS A 41 17.40 26.06 -2.45
C LYS A 41 17.10 26.04 -0.96
N PHE A 42 17.39 24.92 -0.33
CA PHE A 42 17.26 24.75 1.12
C PHE A 42 18.61 25.01 1.79
N TYR A 43 18.62 25.69 2.93
CA TYR A 43 19.83 25.91 3.72
C TYR A 43 19.83 25.00 4.94
N ASN A 44 20.96 24.38 5.23
CA ASN A 44 21.10 23.35 6.26
C ASN A 44 20.91 23.90 7.69
N GLY A 45 21.09 25.21 7.89
CA GLY A 45 20.90 25.91 9.15
C GLY A 45 19.50 26.47 9.38
N ASP A 46 18.53 26.21 8.48
CA ASP A 46 17.18 26.77 8.60
C ASP A 46 16.07 25.71 8.54
N SER A 47 14.86 26.15 8.84
CA SER A 47 13.63 25.39 8.66
C SER A 47 12.69 26.04 7.64
N TYR A 48 11.94 25.22 6.92
CA TYR A 48 11.07 25.63 5.82
C TYR A 48 9.68 24.99 5.95
N ILE A 49 8.68 25.63 5.36
CA ILE A 49 7.32 25.11 5.18
C ILE A 49 7.04 25.05 3.69
N VAL A 50 6.60 23.90 3.19
CA VAL A 50 6.27 23.65 1.79
C VAL A 50 4.82 23.17 1.71
N LEU A 51 3.96 23.95 1.08
CA LEU A 51 2.59 23.57 0.76
C LEU A 51 2.52 23.08 -0.68
N GLN A 52 2.05 21.85 -0.86
CA GLN A 52 1.67 21.31 -2.15
C GLN A 52 0.15 21.27 -2.27
N THR A 53 -0.40 22.02 -3.21
CA THR A 53 -1.83 22.01 -3.56
C THR A 53 -2.05 21.20 -4.82
N THR A 54 -2.87 20.15 -4.73
CA THR A 54 -3.21 19.30 -5.88
C THR A 54 -4.71 19.31 -6.14
N CYS A 55 -5.10 19.24 -7.41
CA CYS A 55 -6.51 19.17 -7.80
C CYS A 55 -6.93 17.70 -7.87
N SER A 56 -8.00 17.32 -7.14
CA SER A 56 -8.58 15.99 -7.28
C SER A 56 -9.16 15.80 -8.69
N LYS A 57 -8.85 14.67 -9.34
CA LYS A 57 -9.40 14.27 -10.65
C LYS A 57 -10.89 13.90 -10.52
N GLY A 58 -11.71 14.92 -10.29
CA GLY A 58 -13.15 14.84 -10.02
C GLY A 58 -13.81 16.23 -9.87
N GLY A 59 -13.02 17.31 -9.94
CA GLY A 59 -13.55 18.65 -10.24
C GLY A 59 -14.22 19.41 -9.10
N GLY A 60 -13.81 19.23 -7.83
CA GLY A 60 -14.43 20.00 -6.75
C GLY A 60 -13.58 20.37 -5.53
N ALA A 61 -12.51 19.64 -5.20
CA ALA A 61 -11.75 19.89 -3.97
C ALA A 61 -10.24 19.80 -4.19
N TYR A 62 -9.52 20.77 -3.61
CA TYR A 62 -8.07 20.73 -3.49
C TYR A 62 -7.66 19.81 -2.33
N LEU A 63 -6.63 19.01 -2.58
CA LEU A 63 -5.91 18.27 -1.56
C LEU A 63 -4.65 19.05 -1.20
N PHE A 64 -4.35 19.11 0.09
CA PHE A 64 -3.24 19.87 0.63
C PHE A 64 -2.29 18.94 1.36
N ASP A 65 -1.01 19.03 1.00
CA ASP A 65 0.07 18.41 1.75
C ASP A 65 1.01 19.52 2.23
N ILE A 66 1.18 19.63 3.54
CA ILE A 66 2.13 20.57 4.14
C ILE A 66 3.33 19.77 4.62
N HIS A 67 4.51 20.13 4.19
CA HIS A 67 5.77 19.56 4.63
C HIS A 67 6.54 20.63 5.39
N PHE A 68 6.97 20.35 6.61
CA PHE A 68 7.95 21.21 7.27
C PHE A 68 9.30 20.51 7.23
N TRP A 69 10.23 21.14 6.53
CA TRP A 69 11.58 20.63 6.34
C TRP A 69 12.51 21.26 7.36
N ILE A 70 13.30 20.44 8.04
CA ILE A 70 14.23 20.86 9.09
C ILE A 70 15.66 20.53 8.64
N GLY A 71 16.48 21.58 8.52
CA GLY A 71 17.89 21.46 8.21
C GLY A 71 18.68 20.78 9.33
N LYS A 72 19.78 20.11 8.97
CA LYS A 72 20.61 19.34 9.91
C LYS A 72 21.20 20.21 11.02
N ASP A 73 21.46 21.49 10.72
CA ASP A 73 22.05 22.49 11.61
C ASP A 73 21.02 23.55 12.05
N SER A 74 19.73 23.33 11.74
CA SER A 74 18.64 24.24 12.14
C SER A 74 18.51 24.29 13.65
N SER A 75 18.25 25.49 14.18
CA SER A 75 18.01 25.65 15.62
C SER A 75 16.71 24.97 16.06
N GLN A 76 16.65 24.53 17.32
CA GLN A 76 15.45 23.90 17.88
C GLN A 76 14.25 24.84 17.87
N ASP A 77 14.47 26.13 18.12
CA ASP A 77 13.40 27.14 18.13
C ASP A 77 12.83 27.39 16.73
N GLU A 78 13.67 27.39 15.68
CA GLU A 78 13.20 27.49 14.29
C GLU A 78 12.45 26.24 13.84
N ALA A 79 12.95 25.05 14.18
CA ALA A 79 12.27 23.78 13.90
C ALA A 79 10.90 23.72 14.60
N GLY A 80 10.85 24.11 15.89
CA GLY A 80 9.61 24.23 16.66
C GLY A 80 8.66 25.26 16.06
N THR A 81 9.18 26.39 15.58
CA THR A 81 8.38 27.40 14.88
C THR A 81 7.79 26.86 13.58
N ALA A 82 8.57 26.15 12.77
CA ALA A 82 8.07 25.56 11.52
C ALA A 82 6.92 24.58 11.77
N ALA A 83 7.03 23.75 12.82
CA ALA A 83 5.97 22.84 13.24
C ALA A 83 4.71 23.60 13.69
N ILE A 84 4.85 24.62 14.55
CA ILE A 84 3.73 25.45 15.03
C ILE A 84 3.03 26.16 13.87
N LYS A 85 3.80 26.78 12.97
CA LYS A 85 3.29 27.53 11.82
C LYS A 85 2.62 26.62 10.80
N THR A 86 3.05 25.37 10.67
CA THR A 86 2.36 24.34 9.88
C THR A 86 0.95 24.05 10.41
N VAL A 87 0.75 24.04 11.73
CA VAL A 87 -0.60 23.88 12.32
C VAL A 87 -1.50 25.08 12.05
N GLU A 88 -0.94 26.29 12.08
CA GLU A 88 -1.66 27.54 11.75
C GLU A 88 -2.06 27.57 10.28
N LEU A 89 -1.16 27.18 9.38
CA LEU A 89 -1.40 27.07 7.94
C LEU A 89 -2.51 26.06 7.63
N ASP A 90 -2.48 24.86 8.21
CA ASP A 90 -3.55 23.87 8.04
C ASP A 90 -4.91 24.40 8.52
N THR A 91 -4.92 25.14 9.64
CA THR A 91 -6.14 25.77 10.15
C THR A 91 -6.74 26.75 9.14
N MET A 92 -5.91 27.53 8.42
CA MET A 92 -6.36 28.41 7.34
C MET A 92 -6.89 27.67 6.11
N LEU A 93 -6.35 26.49 5.82
CA LEU A 93 -6.84 25.61 4.75
C LEU A 93 -8.12 24.86 5.13
N GLY A 94 -8.66 25.12 6.33
CA GLY A 94 -9.89 24.54 6.87
C GLY A 94 -9.69 23.25 7.64
N GLY A 95 -8.46 22.94 8.08
CA GLY A 95 -8.12 21.68 8.74
C GLY A 95 -8.31 20.50 7.79
N ARG A 96 -7.64 20.55 6.65
CA ARG A 96 -7.79 19.57 5.56
C ARG A 96 -6.46 19.05 5.03
N ALA A 97 -5.35 19.60 5.53
CA ALA A 97 -4.03 19.24 5.05
C ALA A 97 -3.49 18.01 5.79
N VAL A 98 -2.80 17.15 5.04
CA VAL A 98 -1.92 16.15 5.64
C VAL A 98 -0.58 16.83 5.90
N GLN A 99 -0.06 16.68 7.12
CA GLN A 99 1.20 17.34 7.51
C GLN A 99 2.31 16.29 7.60
N HIS A 100 3.47 16.61 7.05
CA HIS A 100 4.62 15.71 6.96
C HIS A 100 5.84 16.39 7.58
N ARG A 101 6.53 15.65 8.45
CA ARG A 101 7.81 16.06 9.02
C ARG A 101 8.93 15.57 8.13
N GLU A 102 9.72 16.48 7.57
CA GLU A 102 10.83 16.17 6.68
C GLU A 102 12.16 16.57 7.32
N LEU A 103 13.05 15.62 7.57
CA LEU A 103 14.41 15.92 8.03
C LEU A 103 15.38 15.89 6.86
N GLN A 104 16.35 16.80 6.85
CA GLN A 104 17.44 16.80 5.88
C GLN A 104 18.10 15.41 5.78
N GLY A 105 18.11 14.83 4.57
CA GLY A 105 18.68 13.52 4.26
C GLY A 105 17.73 12.33 4.47
N TYR A 106 16.59 12.53 5.11
CA TYR A 106 15.58 11.50 5.40
C TYR A 106 14.22 11.81 4.78
N GLU A 107 14.17 12.71 3.81
CA GLU A 107 12.93 13.22 3.22
C GLU A 107 12.10 12.12 2.55
N SER A 108 10.78 12.27 2.61
CA SER A 108 9.85 11.36 1.97
C SER A 108 9.97 11.41 0.44
N ASP A 109 9.74 10.27 -0.23
CA ASP A 109 9.69 10.21 -1.69
C ASP A 109 8.66 11.21 -2.26
N LYS A 110 7.60 11.48 -1.49
CA LYS A 110 6.56 12.45 -1.84
C LYS A 110 7.12 13.87 -1.87
N PHE A 111 7.81 14.30 -0.82
CA PHE A 111 8.46 15.62 -0.78
C PHE A 111 9.49 15.80 -1.89
N LEU A 112 10.37 14.81 -2.06
CA LEU A 112 11.41 14.86 -3.09
C LEU A 112 10.82 14.91 -4.51
N SER A 113 9.63 14.35 -4.73
CA SER A 113 8.98 14.37 -6.06
C SER A 113 8.61 15.78 -6.56
N TYR A 114 8.52 16.76 -5.66
CA TYR A 114 8.20 18.15 -6.01
C TYR A 114 9.40 18.90 -6.60
N PHE A 115 10.61 18.44 -6.31
CA PHE A 115 11.86 19.11 -6.66
C PHE A 115 12.65 18.25 -7.63
N LYS A 116 12.63 18.62 -8.91
CA LYS A 116 13.39 17.93 -9.96
C LYS A 116 14.61 18.75 -10.36
N PRO A 117 15.80 18.14 -10.54
CA PRO A 117 16.07 16.70 -10.45
C PRO A 117 16.34 16.18 -9.04
N CYS A 118 16.78 17.04 -8.12
CA CYS A 118 17.07 16.71 -6.72
C CYS A 118 17.05 17.97 -5.84
N ILE A 119 17.25 17.77 -4.52
CA ILE A 119 17.55 18.84 -3.57
C ILE A 119 18.98 18.66 -3.09
N ILE A 120 19.77 19.73 -3.12
CA ILE A 120 21.12 19.78 -2.54
C ILE A 120 21.12 20.94 -1.54
N PRO A 121 21.04 20.66 -0.23
CA PRO A 121 21.02 21.70 0.78
C PRO A 121 22.34 22.49 0.80
N LEU A 122 22.24 23.81 0.85
CA LEU A 122 23.33 24.78 0.93
C LEU A 122 23.80 24.94 2.38
N GLU A 123 25.06 25.32 2.57
CA GLU A 123 25.58 25.67 3.90
C GLU A 123 25.12 27.05 4.36
N GLY A 124 24.95 27.18 5.67
CA GLY A 124 24.59 28.43 6.33
C GLY A 124 23.09 28.50 6.66
N GLY A 125 22.64 29.68 7.01
CA GLY A 125 21.26 29.94 7.41
C GLY A 125 21.03 31.41 7.66
N PHE A 126 19.82 31.75 8.10
CA PHE A 126 19.43 33.12 8.37
C PHE A 126 20.18 33.68 9.58
N ALA A 127 20.26 32.90 10.66
CA ALA A 127 20.92 33.28 11.91
C ALA A 127 22.45 33.42 11.81
N SER A 128 23.10 32.68 10.91
CA SER A 128 24.56 32.79 10.69
C SER A 128 24.95 33.99 9.84
N GLY A 129 23.97 34.75 9.34
CA GLY A 129 24.15 35.66 8.21
C GLY A 129 24.40 34.85 6.94
N PHE A 130 23.79 35.23 5.82
CA PHE A 130 24.23 34.67 4.55
C PHE A 130 25.73 34.93 4.46
N LYS A 131 26.56 33.87 4.44
CA LYS A 131 27.92 34.00 3.95
C LYS A 131 27.75 34.44 2.50
N THR A 132 27.78 35.74 2.24
CA THR A 132 28.12 36.24 0.91
C THR A 132 29.41 35.54 0.55
N PRO A 133 29.51 34.89 -0.63
CA PRO A 133 30.78 34.33 -1.06
C PRO A 133 31.79 35.47 -1.09
N GLU A 134 32.65 35.54 -0.07
CA GLU A 134 33.87 36.33 -0.13
C GLU A 134 34.71 35.69 -1.24
N GLU A 135 34.85 36.38 -2.38
CA GLU A 135 35.60 35.96 -3.59
C GLU A 135 35.92 34.45 -3.65
N ASP A 136 34.95 33.67 -4.15
CA ASP A 136 34.92 32.20 -4.12
C ASP A 136 36.24 31.55 -4.54
N LYS A 137 37.00 31.04 -3.56
CA LYS A 137 37.82 29.87 -3.82
C LYS A 137 36.87 28.70 -4.01
N PHE A 138 36.82 28.14 -5.21
CA PHE A 138 36.05 26.93 -5.49
C PHE A 138 36.44 25.83 -4.49
N GLU A 139 35.47 25.33 -3.73
CA GLU A 139 35.68 24.25 -2.77
C GLU A 139 35.29 22.93 -3.41
N THR A 140 36.19 21.94 -3.35
CA THR A 140 35.92 20.60 -3.91
C THR A 140 34.95 19.87 -3.00
N ARG A 141 33.82 19.42 -3.57
CA ARG A 141 32.74 18.76 -2.82
C ARG A 141 32.50 17.35 -3.33
N LEU A 142 32.27 16.42 -2.41
CA LEU A 142 31.92 15.05 -2.74
C LEU A 142 30.48 14.78 -2.31
N TYR A 143 29.67 14.31 -3.24
CA TYR A 143 28.28 13.95 -2.98
C TYR A 143 28.09 12.44 -3.13
N ILE A 144 27.21 11.89 -2.31
CA ILE A 144 26.68 10.54 -2.47
C ILE A 144 25.26 10.62 -2.99
N CYS A 145 24.98 9.87 -4.05
CA CYS A 145 23.66 9.72 -4.66
C CYS A 145 23.06 8.39 -4.26
N LYS A 146 21.97 8.45 -3.47
CA LYS A 146 21.25 7.26 -3.00
C LYS A 146 19.78 7.35 -3.38
N GLY A 147 19.18 6.23 -3.76
CA GLY A 147 17.73 6.12 -3.88
C GLY A 147 17.27 5.59 -5.23
N LYS A 148 16.24 4.74 -5.19
CA LYS A 148 15.72 4.03 -6.36
C LYS A 148 14.67 4.84 -7.16
N ARG A 149 13.88 5.67 -6.48
CA ARG A 149 12.74 6.41 -7.07
C ARG A 149 12.97 7.92 -7.09
N ALA A 150 13.31 8.49 -5.95
CA ALA A 150 13.80 9.84 -5.80
C ALA A 150 15.26 9.76 -5.34
N ILE A 151 16.13 10.55 -5.97
CA ILE A 151 17.54 10.62 -5.60
C ILE A 151 17.66 11.52 -4.38
N ARG A 152 18.39 11.05 -3.39
CA ARG A 152 18.93 11.86 -2.31
C ARG A 152 20.38 12.13 -2.64
N VAL A 153 20.72 13.39 -2.77
CA VAL A 153 22.09 13.84 -2.96
C VAL A 153 22.54 14.43 -1.64
N LYS A 154 23.54 13.82 -1.01
CA LYS A 154 24.07 14.23 0.30
C LYS A 154 25.55 14.51 0.17
N GLU A 155 25.99 15.66 0.67
CA GLU A 155 27.41 15.95 0.76
C GLU A 155 28.07 15.06 1.82
N VAL A 156 29.22 14.49 1.47
CA VAL A 156 30.04 13.63 2.31
C VAL A 156 31.47 14.16 2.33
N PRO A 157 32.28 13.85 3.37
CA PRO A 157 33.67 14.30 3.40
C PRO A 157 34.41 13.89 2.13
N PHE A 158 35.16 14.83 1.53
CA PHE A 158 36.02 14.54 0.39
C PHE A 158 37.23 13.70 0.85
N ALA A 159 36.99 12.39 0.95
CA ALA A 159 37.94 11.41 1.45
C ALA A 159 37.70 10.06 0.79
N ARG A 160 38.77 9.30 0.55
CA ARG A 160 38.68 7.94 -0.02
C ARG A 160 37.80 7.02 0.83
N SER A 161 37.80 7.20 2.15
CA SER A 161 36.98 6.44 3.11
C SER A 161 35.47 6.66 2.94
N SER A 162 35.04 7.70 2.22
CA SER A 162 33.64 7.96 1.92
C SER A 162 33.13 7.12 0.75
N LEU A 163 34.02 6.71 -0.17
CA LEU A 163 33.67 5.89 -1.34
C LEU A 163 33.34 4.45 -0.91
N ASN A 164 32.45 3.79 -1.68
CA ASN A 164 32.15 2.38 -1.53
C ASN A 164 31.75 1.76 -2.87
N HIS A 165 31.67 0.43 -2.91
CA HIS A 165 31.32 -0.33 -4.13
C HIS A 165 29.81 -0.36 -4.43
N ASP A 166 28.95 0.14 -3.54
CA ASP A 166 27.49 -0.04 -3.63
C ASP A 166 26.75 1.20 -4.14
N ASP A 167 27.29 2.40 -3.89
CA ASP A 167 26.61 3.67 -4.13
C ASP A 167 27.25 4.44 -5.32
N VAL A 168 26.57 5.48 -5.82
CA VAL A 168 27.09 6.41 -6.84
C VAL A 168 27.55 7.69 -6.15
N PHE A 169 28.69 8.22 -6.57
CA PHE A 169 29.27 9.45 -6.01
C PHE A 169 29.47 10.50 -7.10
N ILE A 170 29.36 11.77 -6.73
CA ILE A 170 29.64 12.91 -7.60
C ILE A 170 30.76 13.74 -6.95
N LEU A 171 31.92 13.82 -7.58
CA LEU A 171 32.99 14.70 -7.16
C LEU A 171 32.96 15.98 -8.00
N ASP A 172 32.59 17.07 -7.36
CA ASP A 172 32.52 18.39 -7.97
C ASP A 172 33.85 19.14 -7.76
N THR A 173 34.56 19.40 -8.86
CA THR A 173 35.83 20.17 -8.88
C THR A 173 35.69 21.36 -9.80
N GLU A 174 36.56 22.37 -9.64
CA GLU A 174 36.48 23.65 -10.36
C GLU A 174 36.43 23.49 -11.89
N LYS A 175 37.07 22.45 -12.44
CA LYS A 175 37.23 22.27 -13.90
C LYS A 175 36.44 21.09 -14.45
N LYS A 176 36.11 20.11 -13.61
CA LYS A 176 35.57 18.83 -14.05
C LYS A 176 34.75 18.14 -12.96
N ILE A 177 33.57 17.66 -13.31
CA ILE A 177 32.71 16.88 -12.42
C ILE A 177 32.89 15.40 -12.75
N TYR A 178 33.18 14.58 -11.73
CA TYR A 178 33.33 13.14 -11.89
C TYR A 178 32.14 12.40 -11.29
N GLN A 179 31.53 11.51 -12.06
CA GLN A 179 30.60 10.50 -11.55
C GLN A 179 31.35 9.21 -11.27
N PHE A 180 31.48 8.82 -10.01
CA PHE A 180 32.02 7.52 -9.64
C PHE A 180 30.88 6.52 -9.42
N ASN A 181 30.85 5.46 -10.22
CA ASN A 181 29.86 4.39 -10.12
C ASN A 181 30.45 3.19 -9.37
N GLY A 182 29.97 2.92 -8.15
CA GLY A 182 30.29 1.68 -7.44
C GLY A 182 29.91 0.44 -8.27
N ALA A 183 30.66 -0.65 -8.16
CA ALA A 183 30.45 -1.86 -8.94
C ALA A 183 29.04 -2.46 -8.79
N ASN A 184 28.45 -2.35 -7.60
CA ASN A 184 27.12 -2.84 -7.25
C ASN A 184 26.02 -1.76 -7.34
N SER A 185 26.35 -0.54 -7.77
CA SER A 185 25.38 0.55 -7.92
C SER A 185 24.38 0.26 -9.03
N ASN A 186 23.13 0.70 -8.86
CA ASN A 186 22.07 0.38 -9.81
C ASN A 186 21.99 1.37 -10.99
N ILE A 187 21.50 0.91 -12.15
CA ILE A 187 21.44 1.72 -13.39
C ILE A 187 20.59 2.99 -13.20
N GLN A 188 19.52 2.92 -12.41
CA GLN A 188 18.65 4.07 -12.17
C GLN A 188 19.39 5.14 -11.38
N GLU A 189 20.11 4.78 -10.32
CA GLU A 189 20.98 5.68 -9.53
C GLU A 189 22.04 6.35 -10.40
N ARG A 190 22.67 5.60 -11.31
CA ARG A 190 23.68 6.15 -12.25
C ARG A 190 23.08 7.17 -13.21
N ALA A 191 21.94 6.88 -13.82
CA ALA A 191 21.27 7.80 -14.74
C ALA A 191 20.79 9.07 -14.02
N LYS A 192 20.36 8.88 -12.78
CA LYS A 192 19.87 9.93 -11.90
C LYS A 192 21.00 10.84 -11.38
N ALA A 193 22.17 10.29 -11.06
CA ALA A 193 23.35 11.06 -10.74
C ALA A 193 23.75 12.02 -11.88
N LEU A 194 23.60 11.60 -13.14
CA LEU A 194 23.82 12.49 -14.30
C LEU A 194 22.86 13.71 -14.31
N GLU A 195 21.59 13.53 -13.94
CA GLU A 195 20.65 14.66 -13.80
C GLU A 195 21.11 15.62 -12.68
N ALA A 196 21.63 15.10 -11.57
CA ALA A 196 22.19 15.91 -10.50
C ALA A 196 23.47 16.65 -10.94
N ILE A 197 24.34 16.00 -11.72
CA ILE A 197 25.54 16.64 -12.31
C ILE A 197 25.16 17.80 -13.22
N GLN A 198 24.14 17.62 -14.07
CA GLN A 198 23.66 18.69 -14.94
C GLN A 198 23.17 19.89 -14.12
N HIS A 199 22.46 19.63 -13.01
CA HIS A 199 22.03 20.68 -12.10
C HIS A 199 23.21 21.40 -11.40
N LEU A 200 24.23 20.67 -10.94
CA LEU A 200 25.46 21.25 -10.38
C LEU A 200 26.19 22.12 -11.41
N LYS A 201 26.29 21.64 -12.65
CA LYS A 201 26.92 22.35 -13.76
C LYS A 201 26.21 23.67 -14.07
N GLU A 202 24.88 23.67 -14.10
CA GLU A 202 24.08 24.89 -14.33
C GLU A 202 24.18 25.86 -13.15
N THR A 203 24.24 25.35 -11.92
CA THR A 203 24.15 26.17 -10.70
C THR A 203 25.50 26.76 -10.29
N TYR A 204 26.57 25.96 -10.32
CA TYR A 204 27.89 26.34 -9.79
C TYR A 204 28.95 26.58 -10.86
N HIS A 205 28.74 26.10 -12.09
CA HIS A 205 29.70 26.20 -13.19
C HIS A 205 29.21 27.00 -14.38
N ASN A 206 28.13 27.78 -14.23
CA ASN A 206 27.53 28.59 -15.30
C ASN A 206 27.23 27.80 -16.59
N GLY A 207 26.96 26.50 -16.48
CA GLY A 207 26.70 25.61 -17.62
C GLY A 207 27.94 25.12 -18.37
N VAL A 208 29.16 25.45 -17.94
CA VAL A 208 30.41 25.11 -18.65
C VAL A 208 31.37 24.39 -17.68
N CYS A 209 31.31 23.06 -17.70
CA CYS A 209 32.21 22.18 -16.94
C CYS A 209 32.28 20.80 -17.62
N ASP A 210 33.45 20.19 -17.64
CA ASP A 210 33.66 18.85 -18.20
C ASP A 210 33.06 17.80 -17.27
N VAL A 211 32.54 16.71 -17.84
CA VAL A 211 31.94 15.61 -17.06
C VAL A 211 32.62 14.30 -17.45
N ALA A 212 33.09 13.57 -16.44
CA ALA A 212 33.69 12.25 -16.62
C ALA A 212 32.96 11.19 -15.80
N ILE A 213 32.85 9.97 -16.35
CA ILE A 213 32.27 8.82 -15.66
C ILE A 213 33.39 7.84 -15.35
N VAL A 214 33.51 7.46 -14.08
CA VAL A 214 34.51 6.55 -13.55
C VAL A 214 33.79 5.33 -12.99
N ASP A 215 34.00 4.16 -13.57
CA ASP A 215 33.43 2.92 -13.06
C ASP A 215 34.41 2.21 -12.12
N ASP A 216 33.91 1.79 -10.97
CA ASP A 216 34.64 0.99 -10.00
C ASP A 216 35.14 -0.33 -10.62
N GLY A 217 36.43 -0.61 -10.48
CA GLY A 217 37.09 -1.79 -11.03
C GLY A 217 37.58 -1.67 -12.48
N LYS A 218 37.24 -0.60 -13.22
CA LYS A 218 37.91 -0.29 -14.49
C LYS A 218 39.24 0.42 -14.20
N LEU A 219 40.33 -0.25 -14.54
CA LEU A 219 41.70 0.21 -14.26
C LEU A 219 42.07 1.50 -15.03
N GLN A 220 43.10 2.18 -14.51
CA GLN A 220 43.83 3.40 -14.93
C GLN A 220 44.11 3.64 -16.43
N ALA A 221 43.63 2.83 -17.37
CA ALA A 221 43.87 3.01 -18.80
C ALA A 221 43.10 4.21 -19.39
N GLU A 222 42.02 4.64 -18.74
CA GLU A 222 41.24 5.82 -19.14
C GLU A 222 41.78 7.06 -18.38
N SER A 223 42.13 8.12 -19.12
CA SER A 223 42.73 9.37 -18.57
C SER A 223 41.92 9.92 -17.40
N ASP A 224 40.60 9.95 -17.55
CA ASP A 224 39.66 10.47 -16.56
C ASP A 224 39.67 9.70 -15.24
N SER A 225 39.81 8.37 -15.32
CA SER A 225 39.90 7.52 -14.13
C SER A 225 41.22 7.76 -13.39
N GLY A 226 42.32 7.95 -14.13
CA GLY A 226 43.62 8.32 -13.55
C GLY A 226 43.58 9.65 -12.82
N GLU A 227 43.03 10.69 -13.46
CA GLU A 227 42.83 12.02 -12.88
C GLU A 227 42.01 11.97 -11.59
N PHE A 228 40.88 11.25 -11.61
CA PHE A 228 40.04 11.05 -10.44
C PHE A 228 40.81 10.45 -9.26
N TRP A 229 41.57 9.37 -9.47
CA TRP A 229 42.31 8.72 -8.38
C TRP A 229 43.46 9.59 -7.85
N VAL A 230 44.09 10.41 -8.70
CA VAL A 230 45.13 11.36 -8.26
C VAL A 230 44.55 12.38 -7.26
N LEU A 231 43.30 12.84 -7.45
CA LEU A 231 42.63 13.75 -6.51
C LEU A 231 42.48 13.14 -5.11
N PHE A 232 42.39 11.81 -4.98
CA PHE A 232 42.36 11.10 -3.71
C PHE A 232 43.74 10.67 -3.19
N GLY A 233 44.83 11.12 -3.82
CA GLY A 233 46.21 10.74 -3.46
C GLY A 233 46.66 9.40 -4.06
N GLY A 234 46.07 8.98 -5.18
CA GLY A 234 46.41 7.78 -5.94
C GLY A 234 45.41 6.62 -5.76
N PHE A 235 45.56 5.61 -6.61
CA PHE A 235 44.74 4.40 -6.57
C PHE A 235 45.07 3.56 -5.32
N ALA A 236 44.04 3.27 -4.53
CA ALA A 236 44.13 2.35 -3.41
C ALA A 236 42.78 1.65 -3.20
N PRO A 237 42.74 0.47 -2.57
CA PRO A 237 41.49 -0.25 -2.31
C PRO A 237 40.47 0.60 -1.54
N ILE A 238 39.21 0.52 -1.96
CA ILE A 238 38.07 1.13 -1.28
C ILE A 238 37.61 0.18 -0.16
N GLY A 239 37.20 0.73 0.98
CA GLY A 239 36.72 -0.05 2.12
C GLY A 239 35.34 -0.66 1.87
N LYS A 240 34.98 -1.70 2.64
CA LYS A 240 33.58 -2.14 2.73
C LYS A 240 32.74 -0.99 3.27
N LYS A 241 31.51 -0.85 2.77
CA LYS A 241 30.55 0.16 3.20
C LYS A 241 30.46 0.20 4.72
N ALA A 242 30.80 1.33 5.33
CA ALA A 242 30.53 1.56 6.73
C ALA A 242 29.01 1.60 6.92
N ILE A 243 28.49 0.82 7.88
CA ILE A 243 27.07 0.87 8.25
C ILE A 243 26.82 2.27 8.80
N CYS A 244 26.05 3.08 8.08
CA CYS A 244 25.59 4.38 8.53
C CYS A 244 24.21 4.23 9.17
N ASP A 245 23.83 5.12 10.08
CA ASP A 245 22.47 5.21 10.64
C ASP A 245 21.39 5.29 9.54
N ASP A 246 21.77 5.77 8.34
CA ASP A 246 20.92 5.87 7.14
C ASP A 246 20.56 4.50 6.51
N ASP A 247 21.32 3.44 6.81
CA ASP A 247 21.13 2.09 6.25
C ASP A 247 20.35 1.15 7.20
N VAL A 248 19.89 1.66 8.36
CA VAL A 248 19.05 0.90 9.29
C VAL A 248 17.72 0.58 8.62
N VAL A 249 17.46 -0.71 8.37
CA VAL A 249 16.15 -1.18 7.94
C VAL A 249 15.18 -0.89 9.07
N LEU A 250 14.33 0.11 8.84
CA LEU A 250 13.26 0.44 9.75
C LEU A 250 12.27 -0.73 9.82
N GLU A 251 12.25 -1.42 10.95
CA GLU A 251 11.28 -2.49 11.20
C GLU A 251 9.91 -1.88 11.51
N THR A 252 8.92 -2.22 10.68
CA THR A 252 7.51 -1.93 10.99
C THR A 252 7.04 -2.87 12.08
N THR A 253 6.52 -2.32 13.17
CA THR A 253 5.90 -3.10 14.25
C THR A 253 4.39 -3.11 14.13
N ALA A 254 3.74 -4.02 14.86
CA ALA A 254 2.29 -3.94 15.06
C ALA A 254 1.90 -2.55 15.63
N PRO A 255 0.80 -1.95 15.14
CA PRO A 255 0.43 -0.60 15.53
C PRO A 255 0.02 -0.54 17.00
N LYS A 256 0.61 0.39 17.76
CA LYS A 256 0.24 0.73 19.14
C LYS A 256 -0.47 2.07 19.16
N LEU A 257 -1.58 2.16 19.90
CA LEU A 257 -2.35 3.39 20.03
C LEU A 257 -2.02 4.10 21.35
N TYR A 258 -1.80 5.41 21.27
CA TYR A 258 -1.69 6.27 22.43
C TYR A 258 -2.72 7.39 22.33
N SER A 259 -3.45 7.67 23.41
CA SER A 259 -4.25 8.89 23.53
C SER A 259 -3.35 10.05 23.97
N ILE A 260 -3.57 11.23 23.40
CA ILE A 260 -2.83 12.45 23.75
C ILE A 260 -3.77 13.37 24.51
N ASN A 261 -3.50 13.55 25.80
CA ASN A 261 -4.27 14.43 26.68
C ASN A 261 -3.33 15.49 27.28
N ASN A 262 -3.59 16.76 27.02
CA ASN A 262 -2.78 17.89 27.51
C ASN A 262 -1.27 17.74 27.25
N GLY A 263 -0.89 17.19 26.09
CA GLY A 263 0.50 16.97 25.72
C GLY A 263 1.15 15.71 26.33
N GLN A 264 0.41 14.87 27.07
CA GLN A 264 0.90 13.61 27.59
C GLN A 264 0.36 12.42 26.80
N LEU A 265 1.22 11.45 26.52
CA LEU A 265 0.91 10.21 25.82
C LEU A 265 0.54 9.11 26.81
N LYS A 266 -0.64 8.51 26.64
CA LYS A 266 -1.09 7.36 27.41
C LYS A 266 -1.35 6.19 26.47
N LEU A 267 -0.72 5.05 26.73
CA LEU A 267 -0.93 3.83 25.95
C LEU A 267 -2.36 3.31 26.16
N GLU A 268 -3.04 2.99 25.06
CA GLU A 268 -4.35 2.36 25.05
C GLU A 268 -4.18 0.87 24.67
N ASP A 269 -4.49 -0.03 25.59
CA ASP A 269 -4.40 -1.48 25.37
C ASP A 269 -5.72 -1.99 24.76
N THR A 270 -5.96 -1.65 23.48
CA THR A 270 -7.22 -1.98 22.79
C THR A 270 -6.99 -2.22 21.30
N VAL A 271 -7.80 -3.09 20.70
CA VAL A 271 -7.76 -3.39 19.26
C VAL A 271 -8.04 -2.14 18.44
N LEU A 272 -7.18 -1.86 17.45
CA LEU A 272 -7.21 -0.63 16.67
C LEU A 272 -8.44 -0.60 15.72
N THR A 273 -9.51 0.04 16.15
CA THR A 273 -10.75 0.26 15.38
C THR A 273 -11.02 1.75 15.19
N LYS A 274 -11.69 2.13 14.09
CA LYS A 274 -12.02 3.55 13.81
C LYS A 274 -12.84 4.20 14.94
N SER A 275 -13.68 3.43 15.63
CA SER A 275 -14.55 3.93 16.71
C SER A 275 -13.79 4.47 17.92
N ILE A 276 -12.54 4.07 18.13
CA ILE A 276 -11.72 4.55 19.25
C ILE A 276 -11.24 5.99 19.01
N LEU A 277 -11.18 6.43 17.75
CA LEU A 277 -10.72 7.77 17.39
C LEU A 277 -11.82 8.81 17.65
N GLU A 278 -11.87 9.30 18.88
CA GLU A 278 -12.81 10.33 19.33
C GLU A 278 -12.57 11.68 18.63
N ASN A 279 -13.63 12.27 18.09
CA ASN A 279 -13.56 13.46 17.24
C ASN A 279 -13.07 14.75 17.94
N ASN A 280 -12.94 14.75 19.25
CA ASN A 280 -12.50 15.84 20.11
C ASN A 280 -11.14 15.57 20.78
N LYS A 281 -10.42 14.52 20.36
CA LYS A 281 -9.10 14.15 20.92
C LYS A 281 -8.04 13.99 19.84
N CYS A 282 -6.78 13.95 20.28
CA CYS A 282 -5.63 13.61 19.46
C CYS A 282 -5.10 12.24 19.88
N PHE A 283 -4.60 11.47 18.92
CA PHE A 283 -4.03 10.15 19.14
C PHE A 283 -2.71 10.00 18.39
N LEU A 284 -1.81 9.17 18.91
CA LEU A 284 -0.61 8.71 18.23
C LEU A 284 -0.77 7.22 17.91
N VAL A 285 -0.58 6.84 16.65
CA VAL A 285 -0.47 5.45 16.20
C VAL A 285 1.00 5.18 15.88
N ASP A 286 1.65 4.38 16.73
CA ASP A 286 3.06 4.00 16.61
C ASP A 286 3.20 2.67 15.89
N CYS A 287 3.76 2.69 14.67
CA CYS A 287 4.03 1.50 13.86
C CYS A 287 5.54 1.19 13.78
N GLY A 288 6.35 1.65 14.74
CA GLY A 288 7.79 1.49 14.73
C GLY A 288 8.47 2.55 13.87
N SER A 289 8.50 2.31 12.55
CA SER A 289 9.11 3.16 11.52
C SER A 289 8.31 4.41 11.17
N ASP A 290 6.99 4.30 11.29
CA ASP A 290 6.02 5.32 10.92
C ASP A 290 5.15 5.65 12.12
N LEU A 291 5.11 6.93 12.48
CA LEU A 291 4.27 7.48 13.52
C LEU A 291 3.18 8.33 12.87
N PHE A 292 1.92 8.05 13.25
CA PHE A 292 0.78 8.84 12.78
C PHE A 292 0.15 9.61 13.92
N ILE A 293 0.07 10.93 13.78
CA ILE A 293 -0.71 11.77 14.68
C ILE A 293 -2.10 11.93 14.08
N TRP A 294 -3.11 11.33 14.68
CA TRP A 294 -4.50 11.54 14.28
C TRP A 294 -5.13 12.63 15.12
N VAL A 295 -5.79 13.58 14.47
CA VAL A 295 -6.41 14.74 15.11
C VAL A 295 -7.91 14.75 14.85
N GLY A 296 -8.70 14.74 15.92
CA GLY A 296 -10.15 14.89 15.85
C GLY A 296 -10.55 16.29 15.36
N ARG A 297 -11.60 16.37 14.54
CA ARG A 297 -12.02 17.65 13.91
C ARG A 297 -12.47 18.74 14.89
N LEU A 298 -12.90 18.34 16.10
CA LEU A 298 -13.41 19.25 17.14
C LEU A 298 -12.33 19.72 18.12
N THR A 299 -11.08 19.28 17.95
CA THR A 299 -9.93 19.72 18.76
C THR A 299 -9.58 21.17 18.48
N GLN A 300 -9.10 21.89 19.50
CA GLN A 300 -8.65 23.27 19.39
C GLN A 300 -7.22 23.37 18.82
N VAL A 301 -6.84 24.55 18.31
CA VAL A 301 -5.50 24.76 17.71
C VAL A 301 -4.38 24.51 18.72
N GLU A 302 -4.60 24.89 19.97
CA GLU A 302 -3.67 24.71 21.08
C GLU A 302 -3.44 23.23 21.40
N GLU A 303 -4.50 22.42 21.40
CA GLU A 303 -4.42 20.95 21.60
C GLU A 303 -3.66 20.28 20.45
N ARG A 304 -3.86 20.76 19.22
CA ARG A 304 -3.15 20.27 18.03
C ARG A 304 -1.65 20.58 18.08
N LYS A 305 -1.30 21.78 18.54
CA LYS A 305 0.10 22.20 18.77
C LYS A 305 0.72 21.35 19.89
N ALA A 306 0.04 21.18 21.01
CA ALA A 306 0.49 20.35 22.13
C ALA A 306 0.69 18.89 21.72
N ALA A 307 -0.20 18.33 20.88
CA ALA A 307 -0.05 16.97 20.37
C ALA A 307 1.18 16.80 19.48
N SER A 308 1.51 17.81 18.67
CA SER A 308 2.71 17.78 17.83
C SER A 308 3.98 17.83 18.70
N ALA A 309 4.00 18.69 19.72
CA ALA A 309 5.12 18.78 20.67
C ALA A 309 5.31 17.49 21.47
N ALA A 310 4.22 16.87 21.96
CA ALA A 310 4.27 15.61 22.70
C ALA A 310 4.91 14.47 21.90
N VAL A 311 4.68 14.44 20.58
CA VAL A 311 5.25 13.40 19.70
C VAL A 311 6.73 13.65 19.42
N GLU A 312 7.17 14.90 19.29
CA GLU A 312 8.61 15.22 19.22
C GLU A 312 9.33 14.82 20.51
N GLU A 313 8.74 15.11 21.67
CA GLU A 313 9.28 14.72 22.98
C GLU A 313 9.32 13.18 23.13
N PHE A 314 8.30 12.47 22.64
CA PHE A 314 8.28 11.01 22.63
C PHE A 314 9.39 10.42 21.76
N ILE A 315 9.62 10.97 20.56
CA ILE A 315 10.70 10.55 19.66
C ILE A 315 12.05 10.71 20.36
N ALA A 316 12.28 11.86 21.00
CA ALA A 316 13.51 12.14 21.74
C ALA A 316 13.68 11.20 22.94
N THR A 317 12.65 11.03 23.78
CA THR A 317 12.71 10.24 25.01
C THR A 317 12.89 8.75 24.74
N GLN A 318 12.27 8.23 23.68
CA GLN A 318 12.37 6.83 23.29
C GLN A 318 13.61 6.55 22.42
N ASN A 319 14.50 7.53 22.22
CA ASN A 319 15.69 7.44 21.36
C ASN A 319 15.36 6.83 19.98
N ARG A 320 14.24 7.26 19.39
CA ARG A 320 13.81 6.75 18.10
C ARG A 320 14.82 7.15 17.02
N PRO A 321 15.06 6.30 16.01
CA PRO A 321 15.94 6.64 14.90
C PRO A 321 15.50 7.94 14.21
N LYS A 322 16.46 8.77 13.77
CA LYS A 322 16.15 10.02 13.01
C LYS A 322 15.38 9.75 11.71
N THR A 323 15.46 8.53 11.19
CA THR A 323 14.72 8.04 10.03
C THR A 323 13.21 7.85 10.30
N THR A 324 12.76 7.91 11.56
CA THR A 324 11.35 7.75 11.95
C THR A 324 10.48 8.81 11.30
N ARG A 325 9.46 8.38 10.56
CA ARG A 325 8.57 9.27 9.82
C ARG A 325 7.40 9.69 10.69
N VAL A 326 7.07 10.97 10.67
CA VAL A 326 5.89 11.51 11.35
C VAL A 326 4.94 12.09 10.33
N THR A 327 3.74 11.52 10.27
CA THR A 327 2.64 12.02 9.44
C THR A 327 1.47 12.39 10.33
N ARG A 328 0.97 13.61 10.18
CA ARG A 328 -0.24 14.03 10.87
C ARG A 328 -1.43 14.04 9.91
N VAL A 329 -2.52 13.43 10.35
CA VAL A 329 -3.78 13.33 9.63
C VAL A 329 -4.90 13.90 10.48
N ILE A 330 -5.89 14.52 9.82
CA ILE A 330 -7.07 15.05 10.47
C ILE A 330 -8.30 14.21 10.10
N GLN A 331 -9.25 14.12 11.04
CA GLN A 331 -10.47 13.36 10.86
C GLN A 331 -11.20 13.71 9.55
N GLY A 332 -11.49 12.70 8.74
CA GLY A 332 -12.16 12.83 7.45
C GLY A 332 -11.22 13.04 6.25
N TYR A 333 -9.95 13.35 6.49
CA TYR A 333 -8.90 13.51 5.48
C TYR A 333 -7.74 12.53 5.72
N GLU A 334 -8.02 11.38 6.33
CA GLU A 334 -7.00 10.37 6.58
C GLU A 334 -6.52 9.75 5.26
N ASN A 335 -5.20 9.66 5.09
CA ASN A 335 -4.60 9.04 3.92
C ASN A 335 -4.72 7.50 3.98
N HIS A 336 -4.49 6.84 2.84
CA HIS A 336 -4.58 5.39 2.74
C HIS A 336 -3.56 4.67 3.63
N THR A 337 -2.36 5.23 3.78
CA THR A 337 -1.30 4.66 4.64
C THR A 337 -1.77 4.55 6.09
N PHE A 338 -2.42 5.57 6.62
CA PHE A 338 -3.03 5.56 7.96
C PHE A 338 -4.17 4.54 8.06
N LYS A 339 -5.13 4.59 7.13
CA LYS A 339 -6.31 3.70 7.13
C LYS A 339 -5.91 2.22 7.07
N SER A 340 -4.81 1.90 6.37
CA SER A 340 -4.29 0.54 6.25
C SER A 340 -3.80 -0.08 7.56
N LYS A 341 -3.56 0.72 8.60
CA LYS A 341 -3.11 0.25 9.92
C LYS A 341 -4.24 -0.31 10.78
N PHE A 342 -5.49 -0.09 10.38
CA PHE A 342 -6.69 -0.55 11.09
C PHE A 342 -7.19 -1.86 10.47
N GLU A 343 -7.76 -2.75 11.30
CA GLU A 343 -8.33 -4.02 10.83
C GLU A 343 -9.47 -3.83 9.83
N SER A 344 -10.29 -2.80 10.05
CA SER A 344 -11.36 -2.39 9.15
C SER A 344 -11.55 -0.87 9.16
N TRP A 345 -11.81 -0.29 7.99
CA TRP A 345 -12.13 1.12 7.83
C TRP A 345 -13.40 1.28 6.98
N PRO A 346 -14.47 1.92 7.49
CA PRO A 346 -15.70 2.12 6.72
C PRO A 346 -15.45 2.90 5.43
N VAL A 347 -15.85 2.32 4.30
CA VAL A 347 -15.79 2.95 2.99
C VAL A 347 -16.95 3.94 2.88
N ASN A 348 -16.64 5.24 2.91
CA ASN A 348 -17.60 6.24 2.44
C ASN A 348 -17.38 6.42 0.93
N SER A 349 -18.43 6.31 0.14
CA SER A 349 -18.44 6.29 -1.34
C SER A 349 -17.89 7.56 -2.04
N ALA A 350 -17.30 8.51 -1.31
CA ALA A 350 -16.78 9.77 -1.85
C ALA A 350 -15.26 9.74 -2.15
N GLY A 351 -14.58 8.60 -1.97
CA GLY A 351 -13.11 8.53 -2.00
C GLY A 351 -12.45 7.65 -3.07
N SER A 352 -13.18 7.10 -4.05
CA SER A 352 -12.61 6.12 -5.00
C SER A 352 -11.61 6.69 -6.01
N ALA A 353 -11.48 8.02 -6.11
CA ALA A 353 -10.60 8.67 -7.09
C ALA A 353 -9.08 8.40 -6.87
N GLY A 354 -8.64 8.08 -5.64
CA GLY A 354 -7.23 7.80 -5.33
C GLY A 354 -6.72 6.46 -5.88
N ALA A 355 -7.57 5.42 -5.87
CA ALA A 355 -7.20 4.07 -6.31
C ALA A 355 -6.87 3.99 -7.81
N GLU A 356 -7.58 4.77 -8.62
CA GLU A 356 -7.33 4.91 -10.06
C GLU A 356 -5.97 5.57 -10.35
N GLU A 357 -5.59 6.56 -9.55
CA GLU A 357 -4.30 7.25 -9.68
C GLU A 357 -3.12 6.34 -9.31
N GLY A 358 -3.25 5.56 -8.23
CA GLY A 358 -2.27 4.55 -7.83
C GLY A 358 -2.06 3.46 -8.89
N ARG A 359 -3.16 2.94 -9.46
CA ARG A 359 -3.13 1.98 -10.59
C ARG A 359 -2.40 2.57 -11.80
N GLY A 360 -2.70 3.81 -12.17
CA GLY A 360 -2.05 4.50 -13.29
C GLY A 360 -0.53 4.67 -13.09
N LYS A 361 -0.09 5.02 -11.87
CA LYS A 361 1.34 5.15 -11.53
C LYS A 361 2.07 3.81 -11.60
N VAL A 362 1.49 2.75 -11.03
CA VAL A 362 2.08 1.40 -11.08
C VAL A 362 2.14 0.88 -12.51
N ALA A 363 1.07 1.05 -13.29
CA ALA A 363 1.04 0.64 -14.70
C ALA A 363 2.10 1.35 -15.54
N ALA A 364 2.31 2.66 -15.32
CA ALA A 364 3.35 3.42 -15.99
C ALA A 364 4.77 2.93 -15.63
N LEU A 365 5.01 2.59 -14.35
CA LEU A 365 6.29 2.06 -13.88
C LEU A 365 6.58 0.66 -14.45
N LEU A 366 5.59 -0.23 -14.48
CA LEU A 366 5.72 -1.56 -15.06
C LEU A 366 6.05 -1.48 -16.56
N LYS A 367 5.41 -0.55 -17.28
CA LYS A 367 5.70 -0.30 -18.70
C LYS A 367 7.13 0.22 -18.93
N GLN A 368 7.62 1.10 -18.05
CA GLN A 368 9.02 1.56 -18.09
C GLN A 368 10.03 0.44 -17.81
N GLN A 369 9.65 -0.58 -17.03
CA GLN A 369 10.46 -1.76 -16.74
C GLN A 369 10.35 -2.86 -17.82
N GLY A 370 9.67 -2.59 -18.94
CA GLY A 370 9.52 -3.54 -20.04
C GLY A 370 8.45 -4.63 -19.82
N VAL A 371 7.59 -4.48 -18.79
CA VAL A 371 6.44 -5.35 -18.58
C VAL A 371 5.25 -4.80 -19.37
N ASP A 372 4.85 -5.51 -20.41
CA ASP A 372 3.80 -5.08 -21.34
C ASP A 372 2.41 -5.41 -20.76
N ILE A 373 1.70 -4.40 -20.25
CA ILE A 373 0.31 -4.55 -19.80
C ILE A 373 -0.60 -4.40 -21.03
N LYS A 374 -0.77 -5.48 -21.80
CA LYS A 374 -1.75 -5.52 -22.89
C LYS A 374 -3.14 -5.77 -22.31
N GLY A 375 -4.07 -4.83 -22.52
CA GLY A 375 -5.48 -4.98 -22.11
C GLY A 375 -6.31 -3.70 -22.00
N ALA A 376 -5.70 -2.51 -21.95
CA ALA A 376 -6.45 -1.25 -21.87
C ALA A 376 -6.83 -0.73 -23.27
N SER A 377 -7.93 -1.25 -23.84
CA SER A 377 -8.56 -0.58 -24.98
C SER A 377 -9.16 0.76 -24.52
N LYS A 378 -8.88 1.83 -25.25
CA LYS A 378 -9.53 3.14 -25.08
C LYS A 378 -10.95 3.06 -25.65
N SER A 379 -11.95 2.80 -24.82
CA SER A 379 -13.35 3.08 -25.18
C SER A 379 -13.93 4.14 -24.24
N SER A 380 -14.40 5.24 -24.83
CA SER A 380 -15.12 6.32 -24.17
C SER A 380 -16.60 5.95 -24.06
N ALA A 381 -16.98 5.18 -23.05
CA ALA A 381 -18.35 5.06 -22.57
C ALA A 381 -18.34 4.60 -21.09
N PRO A 382 -19.21 5.14 -20.23
CA PRO A 382 -19.26 4.71 -18.83
C PRO A 382 -20.00 3.37 -18.77
N VAL A 383 -19.24 2.27 -18.76
CA VAL A 383 -19.76 0.94 -18.47
C VAL A 383 -18.99 0.36 -17.30
N ASP A 384 -19.77 -0.13 -16.35
CA ASP A 384 -19.43 -0.71 -15.06
C ASP A 384 -18.63 -2.02 -15.22
N GLU A 385 -17.38 -1.95 -15.70
CA GLU A 385 -16.46 -3.09 -15.74
C GLU A 385 -15.25 -2.84 -14.81
N GLU A 386 -15.46 -3.04 -13.51
CA GLU A 386 -14.46 -2.82 -12.47
C GLU A 386 -13.37 -3.92 -12.39
N VAL A 387 -13.40 -4.94 -13.25
CA VAL A 387 -12.39 -6.02 -13.33
C VAL A 387 -12.10 -6.34 -14.80
N PRO A 388 -10.85 -6.17 -15.27
CA PRO A 388 -10.49 -6.56 -16.64
C PRO A 388 -10.78 -8.05 -16.87
N PRO A 389 -11.39 -8.44 -18.01
CA PRO A 389 -11.51 -9.84 -18.39
C PRO A 389 -10.10 -10.39 -18.64
N LEU A 390 -9.57 -11.10 -17.65
CA LEU A 390 -8.20 -11.63 -17.68
C LEU A 390 -8.11 -12.95 -18.44
N LEU A 391 -9.23 -13.62 -18.70
CA LEU A 391 -9.28 -14.99 -19.22
C LEU A 391 -10.37 -15.08 -20.30
N GLU A 392 -10.00 -15.43 -21.54
CA GLU A 392 -10.95 -15.72 -22.61
C GLU A 392 -11.78 -16.96 -22.23
N GLY A 393 -13.09 -16.94 -22.50
CA GLY A 393 -14.07 -17.91 -21.94
C GLY A 393 -14.15 -19.27 -22.63
N ASP A 394 -13.28 -19.55 -23.60
CA ASP A 394 -13.24 -20.80 -24.39
C ASP A 394 -12.10 -21.74 -23.96
N GLY A 395 -11.48 -21.48 -22.81
CA GLY A 395 -10.36 -22.25 -22.28
C GLY A 395 -10.75 -23.62 -21.70
N LYS A 396 -9.75 -24.51 -21.62
CA LYS A 396 -9.85 -25.82 -21.00
C LYS A 396 -9.61 -25.71 -19.48
N LEU A 397 -10.62 -26.10 -18.69
CA LEU A 397 -10.55 -26.13 -17.24
C LEU A 397 -10.28 -27.55 -16.71
N GLU A 398 -9.23 -27.71 -15.92
CA GLU A 398 -8.86 -28.96 -15.23
C GLU A 398 -8.78 -28.70 -13.73
N VAL A 399 -9.53 -29.49 -12.94
CA VAL A 399 -9.55 -29.36 -11.48
C VAL A 399 -9.22 -30.69 -10.84
N TYR A 400 -8.32 -30.66 -9.86
CA TYR A 400 -7.90 -31.82 -9.11
C TYR A 400 -8.09 -31.58 -7.62
N CYS A 401 -8.61 -32.57 -6.90
CA CYS A 401 -8.60 -32.59 -5.44
C CYS A 401 -7.31 -33.28 -4.97
N VAL A 402 -6.66 -32.70 -3.96
CA VAL A 402 -5.54 -33.35 -3.27
C VAL A 402 -6.10 -34.38 -2.31
N ASN A 403 -5.51 -35.58 -2.32
CA ASN A 403 -5.92 -36.65 -1.43
C ASN A 403 -4.69 -37.49 -1.03
N GLY A 404 -4.12 -37.20 0.14
CA GLY A 404 -2.92 -37.86 0.61
C GLY A 404 -1.72 -37.54 -0.29
N SER A 405 -1.08 -38.56 -0.87
CA SER A 405 0.08 -38.38 -1.78
C SER A 405 -0.28 -38.27 -3.26
N ALA A 406 -1.57 -38.19 -3.59
CA ALA A 406 -2.04 -38.16 -4.98
C ALA A 406 -2.97 -36.97 -5.23
N LYS A 407 -3.20 -36.70 -6.52
CA LYS A 407 -4.25 -35.80 -7.00
C LYS A 407 -5.29 -36.60 -7.78
N THR A 408 -6.56 -36.30 -7.57
CA THR A 408 -7.69 -36.94 -8.26
C THR A 408 -8.39 -35.91 -9.12
N ALA A 409 -8.54 -36.18 -10.42
CA ALA A 409 -9.29 -35.30 -11.31
C ALA A 409 -10.78 -35.33 -10.93
N LEU A 410 -11.39 -34.14 -10.83
CA LEU A 410 -12.81 -34.04 -10.51
C LEU A 410 -13.67 -34.30 -11.76
N PRO A 411 -14.78 -35.03 -11.62
CA PRO A 411 -15.76 -35.17 -12.70
C PRO A 411 -16.49 -33.83 -12.93
N LYS A 412 -17.15 -33.69 -14.09
CA LYS A 412 -17.75 -32.42 -14.53
C LYS A 412 -18.82 -31.90 -13.56
N GLU A 413 -19.54 -32.81 -12.92
CA GLU A 413 -20.64 -32.53 -11.98
C GLU A 413 -20.14 -31.99 -10.63
N GLU A 414 -18.85 -32.18 -10.33
CA GLU A 414 -18.21 -31.70 -9.11
C GLU A 414 -17.41 -30.40 -9.34
N LEU A 415 -17.23 -29.97 -10.60
CA LEU A 415 -16.57 -28.72 -10.92
C LEU A 415 -17.36 -27.53 -10.36
N GLY A 416 -16.70 -26.73 -9.51
CA GLY A 416 -17.33 -25.60 -8.83
C GLY A 416 -17.74 -25.89 -7.38
N LYS A 417 -17.67 -27.15 -6.92
CA LYS A 417 -17.86 -27.52 -5.51
C LYS A 417 -16.50 -27.60 -4.82
N PHE A 418 -16.31 -26.82 -3.76
CA PHE A 418 -15.07 -26.76 -2.99
C PHE A 418 -15.36 -27.08 -1.53
N TYR A 419 -14.74 -28.11 -0.98
CA TYR A 419 -14.89 -28.49 0.41
C TYR A 419 -13.87 -27.75 1.29
N SER A 420 -14.34 -27.20 2.41
CA SER A 420 -13.53 -26.38 3.32
C SER A 420 -12.38 -27.16 3.98
N GLY A 421 -12.51 -28.49 4.06
CA GLY A 421 -11.52 -29.42 4.60
C GLY A 421 -10.47 -29.91 3.58
N ASP A 422 -10.58 -29.52 2.31
CA ASP A 422 -9.74 -30.05 1.24
C ASP A 422 -8.91 -28.96 0.54
N CYS A 423 -7.92 -29.41 -0.24
CA CYS A 423 -7.14 -28.56 -1.12
C CYS A 423 -7.37 -28.96 -2.58
N TYR A 424 -7.44 -27.97 -3.48
CA TYR A 424 -7.70 -28.17 -4.90
C TYR A 424 -6.61 -27.53 -5.74
N ILE A 425 -6.35 -28.10 -6.91
CA ILE A 425 -5.47 -27.55 -7.94
C ILE A 425 -6.33 -27.27 -9.16
N VAL A 426 -6.28 -26.04 -9.64
CA VAL A 426 -7.04 -25.58 -10.81
C VAL A 426 -6.05 -25.13 -11.87
N LEU A 427 -6.08 -25.80 -13.02
CA LEU A 427 -5.33 -25.42 -14.21
C LEU A 427 -6.32 -24.99 -15.29
N TYR A 428 -6.28 -23.73 -15.67
CA TYR A 428 -7.05 -23.18 -16.77
C TYR A 428 -6.12 -22.85 -17.93
N THR A 429 -6.35 -23.47 -19.08
CA THR A 429 -5.57 -23.25 -20.32
C THR A 429 -6.43 -22.45 -21.29
N TYR A 430 -5.96 -21.29 -21.70
CA TYR A 430 -6.70 -20.39 -22.59
C TYR A 430 -5.80 -19.88 -23.71
N HIS A 431 -6.41 -19.40 -24.79
CA HIS A 431 -5.68 -18.80 -25.89
C HIS A 431 -5.69 -17.29 -25.69
N SER A 432 -4.52 -16.67 -25.80
CA SER A 432 -4.39 -15.23 -25.95
C SER A 432 -4.61 -14.85 -27.41
N GLY A 433 -4.96 -13.59 -27.71
CA GLY A 433 -5.25 -13.09 -29.06
C GLY A 433 -4.19 -13.39 -30.14
N ASP A 434 -2.95 -13.73 -29.76
CA ASP A 434 -1.89 -14.22 -30.65
C ASP A 434 -1.92 -15.75 -30.88
N LYS A 435 -3.01 -16.44 -30.52
CA LYS A 435 -3.19 -17.92 -30.49
C LYS A 435 -2.14 -18.67 -29.67
N ARG A 436 -1.51 -17.99 -28.71
CA ARG A 436 -0.58 -18.62 -27.77
C ARG A 436 -1.37 -19.23 -26.61
N GLU A 437 -1.06 -20.47 -26.27
CA GLU A 437 -1.57 -21.10 -25.05
C GLU A 437 -0.95 -20.40 -23.82
N GLU A 438 -1.82 -19.87 -22.99
CA GLU A 438 -1.50 -19.32 -21.67
C GLU A 438 -2.15 -20.18 -20.59
N PHE A 439 -1.53 -20.18 -19.41
CA PHE A 439 -1.89 -21.08 -18.32
C PHE A 439 -2.11 -20.27 -17.03
N TYR A 440 -3.29 -20.41 -16.46
CA TYR A 440 -3.63 -19.91 -15.14
C TYR A 440 -3.67 -21.11 -14.18
N LEU A 441 -2.64 -21.24 -13.36
CA LEU A 441 -2.47 -22.35 -12.42
C LEU A 441 -2.66 -21.83 -10.99
N THR A 442 -3.59 -22.41 -10.26
CA THR A 442 -3.81 -22.05 -8.87
C THR A 442 -3.97 -23.27 -8.00
N TYR A 443 -3.66 -23.11 -6.72
CA TYR A 443 -4.04 -24.07 -5.69
C TYR A 443 -4.86 -23.36 -4.61
N TRP A 444 -6.05 -23.89 -4.38
CA TRP A 444 -7.02 -23.38 -3.42
C TRP A 444 -6.92 -24.20 -2.13
N ILE A 445 -6.83 -23.50 -1.00
CA ILE A 445 -6.67 -24.07 0.33
C ILE A 445 -7.95 -23.83 1.13
N GLY A 446 -8.59 -24.92 1.52
CA GLY A 446 -9.74 -24.91 2.41
C GLY A 446 -9.36 -24.44 3.81
N LYS A 447 -10.27 -23.70 4.45
CA LYS A 447 -10.08 -23.13 5.78
C LYS A 447 -9.82 -24.19 6.85
N ASP A 448 -10.44 -25.35 6.70
CA ASP A 448 -10.41 -26.47 7.64
C ASP A 448 -9.50 -27.61 7.12
N SER A 449 -8.72 -27.36 6.06
CA SER A 449 -7.81 -28.35 5.46
C SER A 449 -6.58 -28.61 6.32
N ILE A 450 -6.07 -29.84 6.25
CA ILE A 450 -4.92 -30.27 7.05
C ILE A 450 -3.59 -29.80 6.45
N PRO A 451 -2.55 -29.54 7.27
CA PRO A 451 -1.25 -29.07 6.78
C PRO A 451 -0.59 -29.97 5.73
N GLU A 452 -0.78 -31.28 5.83
CA GLU A 452 -0.19 -32.26 4.90
C GLU A 452 -0.76 -32.11 3.49
N ASP A 453 -2.09 -31.94 3.36
CA ASP A 453 -2.74 -31.71 2.07
C ASP A 453 -2.39 -30.32 1.50
N GLN A 454 -2.19 -29.32 2.37
CA GLN A 454 -1.73 -27.99 1.94
C GLN A 454 -0.32 -28.01 1.33
N GLU A 455 0.61 -28.73 1.98
CA GLU A 455 1.97 -28.92 1.47
C GLU A 455 1.97 -29.72 0.16
N MET A 456 1.16 -30.78 0.09
CA MET A 456 1.00 -31.57 -1.13
C MET A 456 0.42 -30.75 -2.29
N ALA A 457 -0.55 -29.88 -2.02
CA ALA A 457 -1.11 -28.96 -3.02
C ALA A 457 -0.02 -28.03 -3.59
N PHE A 458 0.82 -27.47 -2.73
CA PHE A 458 1.96 -26.63 -3.13
C PHE A 458 2.98 -27.39 -3.97
N GLN A 459 3.43 -28.56 -3.50
CA GLN A 459 4.40 -29.40 -4.22
C GLN A 459 3.88 -29.81 -5.60
N THR A 460 2.60 -30.19 -5.68
CA THR A 460 1.97 -30.60 -6.92
C THR A 460 1.80 -29.43 -7.88
N ALA A 461 1.39 -28.24 -7.39
CA ALA A 461 1.31 -27.04 -8.21
C ALA A 461 2.68 -26.64 -8.76
N ASN A 462 3.74 -26.71 -7.95
CA ASN A 462 5.11 -26.47 -8.42
C ASN A 462 5.57 -27.50 -9.46
N SER A 463 5.20 -28.77 -9.30
CA SER A 463 5.50 -29.82 -10.28
C SER A 463 4.84 -29.54 -11.64
N ILE A 464 3.58 -29.10 -11.63
CA ILE A 464 2.86 -28.67 -12.85
C ILE A 464 3.50 -27.41 -13.44
N TRP A 465 3.86 -26.43 -12.61
CA TRP A 465 4.51 -25.20 -13.05
C TRP A 465 5.86 -25.49 -13.74
N ASN A 466 6.66 -26.38 -13.16
CA ASN A 466 7.93 -26.85 -13.72
C ASN A 466 7.74 -27.62 -15.03
N SER A 467 6.75 -28.52 -15.12
CA SER A 467 6.48 -29.30 -16.34
C SER A 467 6.04 -28.40 -17.50
N LEU A 468 5.39 -27.27 -17.20
CA LEU A 468 5.00 -26.24 -18.15
C LEU A 468 6.10 -25.17 -18.39
N LYS A 469 7.33 -25.44 -17.95
CA LYS A 469 8.54 -24.61 -18.11
C LYS A 469 8.41 -23.20 -17.52
N GLY A 470 7.71 -23.09 -16.40
CA GLY A 470 7.51 -21.83 -15.68
C GLY A 470 6.66 -20.79 -16.40
N ARG A 471 5.96 -21.18 -17.46
CA ARG A 471 5.02 -20.33 -18.19
C ARG A 471 3.75 -19.97 -17.40
N PRO A 472 3.17 -20.85 -16.57
CA PRO A 472 1.91 -20.52 -15.89
C PRO A 472 2.07 -19.40 -14.87
N ILE A 473 1.03 -18.57 -14.76
CA ILE A 473 0.83 -17.73 -13.58
C ILE A 473 0.42 -18.66 -12.44
N LEU A 474 1.24 -18.74 -11.38
CA LEU A 474 0.96 -19.55 -10.20
C LEU A 474 0.34 -18.70 -9.09
N GLY A 475 -0.90 -19.02 -8.70
CA GLY A 475 -1.60 -18.36 -7.60
C GLY A 475 -1.88 -19.29 -6.42
N ARG A 476 -1.62 -18.82 -5.19
CA ARG A 476 -2.13 -19.47 -3.97
C ARG A 476 -3.39 -18.75 -3.52
N ILE A 477 -4.47 -19.50 -3.29
CA ILE A 477 -5.76 -18.95 -2.89
C ILE A 477 -6.20 -19.60 -1.59
N TYR A 478 -6.61 -18.78 -0.61
CA TYR A 478 -7.22 -19.27 0.62
C TYR A 478 -8.73 -19.09 0.56
N GLN A 479 -9.47 -20.04 1.16
CA GLN A 479 -10.91 -19.93 1.34
C GLN A 479 -11.30 -18.57 1.93
N GLY A 480 -12.24 -17.89 1.28
CA GLY A 480 -12.73 -16.57 1.67
C GLY A 480 -11.93 -15.40 1.08
N LYS A 481 -10.78 -15.66 0.44
CA LYS A 481 -9.92 -14.67 -0.24
C LYS A 481 -9.73 -15.00 -1.72
N GLU A 482 -10.77 -15.56 -2.34
CA GLU A 482 -10.77 -15.88 -3.76
C GLU A 482 -10.74 -14.62 -4.64
N PRO A 483 -9.82 -14.52 -5.61
CA PRO A 483 -9.80 -13.40 -6.53
C PRO A 483 -10.97 -13.47 -7.53
N PRO A 484 -11.49 -12.31 -7.99
CA PRO A 484 -12.52 -12.21 -9.03
C PRO A 484 -12.37 -13.14 -10.24
N GLN A 485 -11.14 -13.30 -10.73
CA GLN A 485 -10.83 -14.12 -11.90
C GLN A 485 -11.02 -15.61 -11.61
N PHE A 486 -10.67 -16.05 -10.41
CA PHE A 486 -10.87 -17.44 -9.99
C PHE A 486 -12.36 -17.75 -9.82
N ILE A 487 -13.13 -16.84 -9.22
CA ILE A 487 -14.59 -16.99 -9.07
C ILE A 487 -15.27 -17.07 -10.44
N ALA A 488 -14.81 -16.29 -11.42
CA ALA A 488 -15.38 -16.29 -12.77
C ALA A 488 -15.23 -17.64 -13.51
N LEU A 489 -14.23 -18.47 -13.16
CA LEU A 489 -14.05 -19.81 -13.74
C LEU A 489 -15.15 -20.80 -13.34
N PHE A 490 -15.87 -20.52 -12.25
CA PHE A 490 -16.85 -21.44 -11.66
C PHE A 490 -18.21 -20.74 -11.56
N GLN A 491 -19.16 -21.14 -12.41
CA GLN A 491 -20.50 -20.54 -12.47
C GLN A 491 -21.56 -21.64 -12.36
N PRO A 492 -21.89 -22.10 -11.13
CA PRO A 492 -21.59 -21.48 -9.83
C PRO A 492 -20.33 -22.00 -9.11
N MET A 493 -19.77 -21.16 -8.22
CA MET A 493 -18.80 -21.56 -7.20
C MET A 493 -19.51 -21.75 -5.85
N VAL A 494 -19.45 -22.95 -5.30
CA VAL A 494 -20.09 -23.32 -4.03
C VAL A 494 -19.03 -23.85 -3.06
N ILE A 495 -18.96 -23.27 -1.87
CA ILE A 495 -18.09 -23.72 -0.79
C ILE A 495 -18.91 -24.55 0.20
N LEU A 496 -18.51 -25.80 0.36
CA LEU A 496 -19.13 -26.83 1.19
C LEU A 496 -18.35 -27.00 2.50
N LYS A 497 -19.04 -27.44 3.56
CA LYS A 497 -18.44 -27.80 4.85
C LYS A 497 -17.78 -29.18 4.80
N GLY A 498 -16.80 -29.37 5.69
CA GLY A 498 -16.00 -30.59 5.81
C GLY A 498 -15.15 -30.89 4.59
N GLY A 499 -14.81 -32.16 4.36
CA GLY A 499 -13.82 -32.58 3.36
C GLY A 499 -13.94 -34.07 2.99
N ILE A 500 -13.59 -34.38 1.74
CA ILE A 500 -13.60 -35.73 1.17
C ILE A 500 -12.20 -36.34 1.05
N SER A 501 -11.14 -35.57 1.32
CA SER A 501 -9.78 -36.12 1.36
C SER A 501 -9.65 -37.14 2.49
N SER A 502 -8.88 -38.20 2.22
CA SER A 502 -8.60 -39.23 3.22
C SER A 502 -7.79 -38.68 4.40
N GLY A 503 -6.99 -37.64 4.16
CA GLY A 503 -6.27 -36.90 5.18
C GLY A 503 -7.23 -36.22 6.15
N TYR A 504 -8.15 -35.40 5.63
CA TYR A 504 -9.17 -34.74 6.43
C TYR A 504 -10.05 -35.73 7.20
N GLN A 505 -10.53 -36.80 6.56
CA GLN A 505 -11.41 -37.79 7.21
C GLN A 505 -10.72 -38.48 8.39
N LYS A 506 -9.47 -38.89 8.22
CA LYS A 506 -8.67 -39.46 9.33
C LYS A 506 -8.45 -38.45 10.43
N PHE A 507 -8.15 -37.19 10.10
CA PHE A 507 -7.97 -36.14 11.08
C PHE A 507 -9.22 -35.91 11.93
N VAL A 508 -10.40 -35.89 11.31
CA VAL A 508 -11.69 -35.77 12.02
C VAL A 508 -11.91 -36.95 12.95
N GLU A 509 -11.67 -38.18 12.47
CA GLU A 509 -11.81 -39.41 13.26
C GLU A 509 -10.83 -39.46 14.44
N GLU A 510 -9.55 -39.21 14.21
CA GLU A 510 -8.49 -39.24 15.24
C GLU A 510 -8.70 -38.18 16.33
N LYS A 511 -9.25 -37.01 15.97
CA LYS A 511 -9.56 -35.94 16.92
C LYS A 511 -10.92 -36.11 17.60
N GLY A 512 -11.71 -37.11 17.20
CA GLY A 512 -13.08 -37.31 17.69
C GLY A 512 -14.00 -36.12 17.40
N LEU A 513 -13.74 -35.40 16.31
CA LEU A 513 -14.55 -34.26 15.89
C LEU A 513 -15.83 -34.74 15.22
N LYS A 514 -16.87 -33.92 15.28
CA LYS A 514 -18.10 -34.19 14.53
C LYS A 514 -17.82 -33.98 13.04
N ASP A 515 -18.09 -34.98 12.22
CA ASP A 515 -18.00 -34.84 10.78
C ASP A 515 -19.14 -33.94 10.27
N GLU A 516 -18.77 -32.75 9.79
CA GLU A 516 -19.67 -31.78 9.17
C GLU A 516 -19.61 -31.81 7.64
N THR A 517 -18.99 -32.85 7.06
CA THR A 517 -18.87 -33.00 5.62
C THR A 517 -20.24 -32.99 4.95
N TYR A 518 -20.37 -32.12 3.96
CA TYR A 518 -21.61 -32.00 3.19
C TYR A 518 -22.03 -33.35 2.60
N SER A 519 -23.33 -33.65 2.75
CA SER A 519 -23.98 -34.81 2.16
C SER A 519 -25.26 -34.38 1.42
N GLY A 520 -25.45 -34.92 0.22
CA GLY A 520 -26.63 -34.66 -0.63
C GLY A 520 -27.97 -35.11 -0.03
N ASP A 521 -27.93 -35.95 1.00
CA ASP A 521 -29.12 -36.45 1.71
C ASP A 521 -29.34 -35.76 3.07
N GLY A 522 -28.38 -34.93 3.49
CA GLY A 522 -28.43 -34.20 4.74
C GLY A 522 -29.26 -32.91 4.68
N ILE A 523 -29.23 -32.18 5.79
CA ILE A 523 -29.73 -30.81 5.87
C ILE A 523 -28.55 -29.86 5.62
N ALA A 524 -28.69 -28.94 4.67
CA ALA A 524 -27.67 -27.94 4.37
C ALA A 524 -28.32 -26.61 4.00
N LEU A 525 -27.77 -25.51 4.53
CA LEU A 525 -28.22 -24.15 4.22
C LEU A 525 -27.10 -23.43 3.47
N PHE A 526 -27.43 -22.84 2.33
CA PHE A 526 -26.51 -22.12 1.46
C PHE A 526 -26.91 -20.67 1.39
N ARG A 527 -25.97 -19.77 1.65
CA ARG A 527 -26.15 -18.32 1.58
C ARG A 527 -25.67 -17.78 0.24
N ILE A 528 -26.50 -16.96 -0.40
CA ILE A 528 -26.20 -16.22 -1.62
C ILE A 528 -26.20 -14.73 -1.29
N SER A 529 -25.00 -14.16 -1.17
CA SER A 529 -24.79 -12.74 -0.86
C SER A 529 -24.17 -12.01 -2.04
N GLY A 530 -24.89 -11.01 -2.57
CA GLY A 530 -24.50 -10.28 -3.78
C GLY A 530 -24.51 -11.13 -5.06
N THR A 531 -24.54 -10.46 -6.21
CA THR A 531 -24.47 -11.11 -7.52
C THR A 531 -23.77 -10.20 -8.51
N SER A 532 -22.54 -10.57 -8.88
CA SER A 532 -21.91 -10.15 -10.14
C SER A 532 -20.95 -11.24 -10.57
N ILE A 533 -20.72 -11.42 -11.87
CA ILE A 533 -19.85 -12.46 -12.46
C ILE A 533 -18.57 -12.74 -11.65
N HIS A 534 -17.99 -11.71 -11.04
CA HIS A 534 -16.76 -11.74 -10.26
C HIS A 534 -16.88 -11.99 -8.74
N ASN A 535 -18.09 -12.21 -8.23
CA ASN A 535 -18.40 -12.31 -6.81
C ASN A 535 -19.56 -13.28 -6.49
N ASN A 536 -19.89 -14.19 -7.42
CA ASN A 536 -21.02 -15.14 -7.31
C ASN A 536 -20.76 -16.33 -6.37
N LYS A 537 -20.06 -16.12 -5.26
CA LYS A 537 -19.66 -17.19 -4.35
C LYS A 537 -20.80 -17.57 -3.42
N VAL A 538 -21.12 -18.86 -3.37
CA VAL A 538 -22.12 -19.42 -2.45
C VAL A 538 -21.42 -20.11 -1.30
N LEU A 539 -21.88 -19.84 -0.07
CA LEU A 539 -21.29 -20.42 1.14
C LEU A 539 -22.30 -21.31 1.85
N GLN A 540 -21.92 -22.54 2.16
CA GLN A 540 -22.66 -23.35 3.12
C GLN A 540 -22.46 -22.76 4.53
N VAL A 541 -23.58 -22.48 5.20
CA VAL A 541 -23.64 -21.96 6.57
C VAL A 541 -24.35 -22.97 7.47
N ASP A 542 -24.29 -22.76 8.78
CA ASP A 542 -25.06 -23.60 9.72
C ASP A 542 -26.55 -23.51 9.40
N ALA A 543 -27.22 -24.66 9.32
CA ALA A 543 -28.64 -24.78 9.02
C ALA A 543 -29.50 -24.41 10.24
N VAL A 544 -29.40 -23.14 10.65
CA VAL A 544 -30.13 -22.53 11.76
C VAL A 544 -30.81 -21.26 11.29
N SER A 545 -31.99 -20.95 11.84
CA SER A 545 -32.79 -19.79 11.42
C SER A 545 -32.13 -18.44 11.71
N SER A 546 -31.20 -18.37 12.67
CA SER A 546 -30.45 -17.14 13.01
C SER A 546 -29.47 -16.68 11.92
N ASN A 547 -29.13 -17.55 10.94
CA ASN A 547 -28.26 -17.23 9.81
C ASN A 547 -29.00 -16.55 8.64
N LEU A 548 -30.33 -16.55 8.63
CA LEU A 548 -31.10 -15.89 7.57
C LEU A 548 -30.86 -14.37 7.62
N SER A 549 -30.96 -13.70 6.46
CA SER A 549 -30.79 -12.25 6.35
C SER A 549 -31.77 -11.69 5.33
N PRO A 550 -32.51 -10.60 5.62
CA PRO A 550 -33.41 -9.98 4.66
C PRO A 550 -32.72 -9.52 3.36
N THR A 551 -31.41 -9.26 3.41
CA THR A 551 -30.63 -8.74 2.26
C THR A 551 -30.16 -9.83 1.29
N ASP A 552 -30.33 -11.10 1.64
CA ASP A 552 -29.73 -12.23 0.93
C ASP A 552 -30.79 -13.23 0.46
N CYS A 553 -30.40 -14.11 -0.45
CA CYS A 553 -31.16 -15.32 -0.80
C CYS A 553 -30.49 -16.54 -0.17
N PHE A 554 -31.28 -17.56 0.15
CA PHE A 554 -30.79 -18.81 0.70
C PHE A 554 -31.36 -20.02 -0.04
N VAL A 555 -30.58 -21.08 -0.14
CA VAL A 555 -31.04 -22.39 -0.60
C VAL A 555 -30.95 -23.36 0.58
N LEU A 556 -32.06 -23.99 0.95
CA LEU A 556 -32.11 -24.99 2.01
C LEU A 556 -32.39 -26.36 1.39
N GLN A 557 -31.44 -27.27 1.58
CA GLN A 557 -31.60 -28.68 1.30
C GLN A 557 -32.07 -29.41 2.56
N SER A 558 -33.06 -30.28 2.42
CA SER A 558 -33.50 -31.19 3.48
C SER A 558 -33.87 -32.54 2.85
N GLY A 559 -32.90 -33.45 2.80
CA GLY A 559 -33.05 -34.73 2.11
C GLY A 559 -33.40 -34.52 0.64
N ASN A 560 -34.57 -35.02 0.19
CA ASN A 560 -35.02 -34.89 -1.19
C ASN A 560 -35.88 -33.63 -1.46
N SER A 561 -35.95 -32.69 -0.52
CA SER A 561 -36.64 -31.41 -0.70
C SER A 561 -35.63 -30.27 -0.81
N MET A 562 -35.82 -29.40 -1.80
CA MET A 562 -35.07 -28.16 -1.97
C MET A 562 -36.00 -26.97 -1.75
N PHE A 563 -35.54 -25.98 -0.99
CA PHE A 563 -36.25 -24.73 -0.77
C PHE A 563 -35.36 -23.55 -1.18
N THR A 564 -35.95 -22.53 -1.80
CA THR A 564 -35.28 -21.23 -1.99
C THR A 564 -36.00 -20.21 -1.13
N TRP A 565 -35.27 -19.61 -0.19
CA TRP A 565 -35.76 -18.53 0.65
C TRP A 565 -35.27 -17.19 0.11
N ILE A 566 -36.20 -16.26 -0.09
CA ILE A 566 -35.96 -14.95 -0.70
C ILE A 566 -36.17 -13.87 0.36
N GLY A 567 -35.08 -13.20 0.75
CA GLY A 567 -35.13 -12.06 1.67
C GLY A 567 -35.80 -10.85 1.03
N ASN A 568 -36.53 -10.08 1.82
CA ASN A 568 -37.33 -8.94 1.35
C ASN A 568 -36.50 -7.80 0.73
N ALA A 569 -35.22 -7.69 1.09
CA ALA A 569 -34.27 -6.71 0.57
C ALA A 569 -33.24 -7.33 -0.40
N SER A 570 -33.44 -8.57 -0.85
CA SER A 570 -32.58 -9.23 -1.83
C SER A 570 -32.84 -8.74 -3.26
N SER A 571 -31.83 -8.78 -4.12
CA SER A 571 -31.93 -8.37 -5.52
C SER A 571 -32.58 -9.46 -6.40
N TYR A 572 -33.08 -9.07 -7.57
CA TYR A 572 -33.68 -10.02 -8.52
C TYR A 572 -32.63 -11.00 -9.08
N GLU A 573 -31.41 -10.53 -9.29
CA GLU A 573 -30.27 -11.32 -9.74
C GLU A 573 -29.91 -12.40 -8.70
N GLN A 574 -29.92 -12.07 -7.40
CA GLN A 574 -29.73 -13.05 -6.31
C GLN A 574 -30.79 -14.17 -6.36
N GLN A 575 -32.04 -13.83 -6.66
CA GLN A 575 -33.13 -14.80 -6.75
C GLN A 575 -32.94 -15.77 -7.92
N GLN A 576 -32.57 -15.25 -9.10
CA GLN A 576 -32.25 -16.08 -10.26
C GLN A 576 -31.03 -16.97 -10.00
N TRP A 577 -30.02 -16.43 -9.32
CA TRP A 577 -28.82 -17.18 -8.96
C TRP A 577 -29.11 -18.31 -7.99
N ALA A 578 -29.94 -18.07 -6.97
CA ALA A 578 -30.35 -19.09 -6.02
C ALA A 578 -31.04 -20.28 -6.70
N ALA A 579 -31.85 -20.04 -7.75
CA ALA A 579 -32.46 -21.11 -8.55
C ALA A 579 -31.40 -21.93 -9.31
N LYS A 580 -30.41 -21.28 -9.94
CA LYS A 580 -29.29 -21.98 -10.60
C LYS A 580 -28.47 -22.81 -9.64
N VAL A 581 -28.23 -22.29 -8.44
CA VAL A 581 -27.48 -22.99 -7.38
C VAL A 581 -28.24 -24.21 -6.87
N ALA A 582 -29.56 -24.10 -6.69
CA ALA A 582 -30.39 -25.23 -6.30
C ALA A 582 -30.35 -26.37 -7.34
N GLU A 583 -30.47 -26.04 -8.63
CA GLU A 583 -30.35 -27.01 -9.72
C GLU A 583 -28.94 -27.62 -9.79
N PHE A 584 -27.89 -26.82 -9.59
CA PHE A 584 -26.50 -27.28 -9.58
C PHE A 584 -26.20 -28.24 -8.42
N LEU A 585 -26.76 -27.98 -7.24
CA LEU A 585 -26.57 -28.84 -6.07
C LEU A 585 -27.33 -30.16 -6.17
N LYS A 586 -28.57 -30.13 -6.67
CA LYS A 586 -29.43 -31.31 -6.77
C LYS A 586 -30.29 -31.26 -8.06
N PRO A 587 -29.74 -31.70 -9.21
CA PRO A 587 -30.42 -31.60 -10.49
C PRO A 587 -31.75 -32.36 -10.53
N GLY A 588 -32.77 -31.77 -11.16
CA GLY A 588 -34.07 -32.40 -11.38
C GLY A 588 -34.98 -32.52 -10.16
N VAL A 589 -34.61 -31.96 -9.00
CA VAL A 589 -35.48 -31.93 -7.80
C VAL A 589 -36.34 -30.67 -7.80
N ALA A 590 -37.64 -30.82 -7.51
CA ALA A 590 -38.57 -29.70 -7.42
C ALA A 590 -38.18 -28.74 -6.28
N VAL A 591 -37.95 -27.47 -6.63
CA VAL A 591 -37.57 -26.41 -5.69
C VAL A 591 -38.82 -25.66 -5.20
N LYS A 592 -39.00 -25.59 -3.89
CA LYS A 592 -40.09 -24.84 -3.25
C LYS A 592 -39.65 -23.41 -2.94
N HIS A 593 -40.32 -22.42 -3.51
CA HIS A 593 -40.00 -21.02 -3.27
C HIS A 593 -40.71 -20.52 -2.00
N CYS A 594 -39.97 -19.81 -1.15
CA CYS A 594 -40.46 -19.19 0.08
C CYS A 594 -40.00 -17.73 0.11
N LYS A 595 -40.93 -16.80 0.20
CA LYS A 595 -40.59 -15.39 0.51
C LYS A 595 -40.50 -15.22 2.02
N GLU A 596 -39.63 -14.32 2.46
CA GLU A 596 -39.54 -13.92 3.87
C GLU A 596 -40.94 -13.60 4.44
N GLY A 597 -41.30 -14.28 5.54
CA GLY A 597 -42.60 -14.18 6.19
C GLY A 597 -43.69 -15.15 5.68
N THR A 598 -43.41 -15.92 4.62
CA THR A 598 -44.35 -16.90 4.03
C THR A 598 -43.89 -18.35 4.17
N GLU A 599 -42.94 -18.61 5.08
CA GLU A 599 -42.26 -19.89 5.16
C GLU A 599 -43.14 -21.00 5.76
N SER A 600 -43.04 -22.20 5.17
CA SER A 600 -43.77 -23.37 5.64
C SER A 600 -43.24 -23.93 6.96
N SER A 601 -44.05 -24.71 7.69
CA SER A 601 -43.60 -25.43 8.88
C SER A 601 -42.46 -26.41 8.58
N ALA A 602 -42.46 -27.05 7.41
CA ALA A 602 -41.39 -27.95 6.96
C ALA A 602 -40.05 -27.22 6.80
N PHE A 603 -40.06 -25.97 6.31
CA PHE A 603 -38.87 -25.14 6.22
C PHE A 603 -38.28 -24.84 7.61
N TRP A 604 -39.12 -24.39 8.55
CA TRP A 604 -38.66 -24.09 9.90
C TRP A 604 -38.21 -25.33 10.67
N PHE A 605 -38.87 -26.47 10.46
CA PHE A 605 -38.47 -27.73 11.08
C PHE A 605 -37.05 -28.14 10.67
N ALA A 606 -36.71 -28.00 9.39
CA ALA A 606 -35.37 -28.29 8.88
C ALA A 606 -34.29 -27.36 9.46
N LEU A 607 -34.63 -26.14 9.89
CA LEU A 607 -33.70 -25.19 10.52
C LEU A 607 -33.65 -25.26 12.05
N GLY A 608 -34.28 -26.28 12.66
CA GLY A 608 -34.35 -26.41 14.12
C GLY A 608 -35.31 -25.43 14.79
N GLY A 609 -36.27 -24.88 14.05
CA GLY A 609 -37.29 -23.95 14.53
C GLY A 609 -37.06 -22.49 14.12
N LYS A 610 -38.05 -21.63 14.39
CA LYS A 610 -38.02 -20.20 14.06
C LYS A 610 -37.37 -19.40 15.20
N GLN A 611 -36.31 -18.66 14.88
CA GLN A 611 -35.62 -17.72 15.78
C GLN A 611 -35.49 -16.36 15.12
N ASN A 612 -35.11 -15.34 15.90
CA ASN A 612 -34.81 -14.00 15.38
C ASN A 612 -33.45 -14.02 14.66
N TYR A 613 -33.36 -13.30 13.55
CA TYR A 613 -32.13 -13.10 12.78
C TYR A 613 -31.83 -11.60 12.58
N THR A 614 -30.57 -11.25 12.34
CA THR A 614 -30.12 -9.83 12.34
C THR A 614 -29.92 -9.27 10.94
N SER A 615 -30.27 -7.99 10.75
CA SER A 615 -30.09 -7.23 9.51
C SER A 615 -28.69 -6.58 9.43
N ARG A 616 -27.61 -7.37 9.56
CA ARG A 616 -26.25 -6.82 9.42
C ARG A 616 -25.83 -6.78 7.95
N ASN A 617 -25.58 -5.58 7.44
CA ASN A 617 -24.96 -5.37 6.14
C ASN A 617 -23.54 -5.97 6.13
N ALA A 618 -23.17 -6.64 5.03
CA ALA A 618 -21.83 -7.17 4.86
C ALA A 618 -20.79 -6.02 4.87
N THR A 619 -19.70 -6.21 5.59
CA THR A 619 -18.55 -5.30 5.59
C THR A 619 -17.77 -5.50 4.29
N HIS A 620 -17.62 -4.46 3.47
CA HIS A 620 -16.78 -4.51 2.28
C HIS A 620 -15.30 -4.47 2.67
N ASP A 621 -14.48 -5.29 2.00
CA ASP A 621 -13.02 -5.25 2.14
C ASP A 621 -12.52 -3.85 1.71
N VAL A 622 -11.55 -3.30 2.45
CA VAL A 622 -10.97 -1.98 2.17
C VAL A 622 -10.21 -2.05 0.85
N VAL A 623 -10.61 -1.25 -0.14
CA VAL A 623 -9.85 -1.09 -1.40
C VAL A 623 -8.47 -0.51 -1.07
N ARG A 624 -7.42 -1.32 -1.28
CA ARG A 624 -6.03 -0.90 -1.11
C ARG A 624 -5.47 -0.42 -2.45
N GLU A 625 -4.70 0.66 -2.43
CA GLU A 625 -3.97 1.09 -3.62
C GLU A 625 -2.91 0.05 -3.99
N PRO A 626 -2.66 -0.18 -5.29
CA PRO A 626 -1.57 -1.04 -5.70
C PRO A 626 -0.23 -0.38 -5.35
N HIS A 627 0.68 -1.15 -4.79
CA HIS A 627 2.03 -0.72 -4.44
C HIS A 627 3.04 -1.66 -5.11
N LEU A 628 4.14 -1.09 -5.60
CA LEU A 628 5.27 -1.86 -6.12
C LEU A 628 6.39 -1.86 -5.08
N TYR A 629 6.80 -3.06 -4.66
CA TYR A 629 7.90 -3.28 -3.72
C TYR A 629 9.02 -4.04 -4.42
N THR A 630 10.26 -3.81 -3.99
CA THR A 630 11.40 -4.66 -4.32
C THR A 630 11.81 -5.41 -3.07
N PHE A 631 11.93 -6.73 -3.15
CA PHE A 631 12.43 -7.57 -2.07
C PHE A 631 13.77 -8.18 -2.47
N SER A 632 14.70 -8.28 -1.53
CA SER A 632 16.01 -8.92 -1.73
C SER A 632 16.39 -9.69 -0.47
N LEU A 633 16.69 -10.96 -0.60
CA LEU A 633 17.29 -11.78 0.46
C LEU A 633 18.80 -11.49 0.46
N ARG A 634 19.31 -10.80 1.49
CA ARG A 634 20.74 -10.44 1.58
C ARG A 634 21.62 -11.51 2.25
N ASN A 635 21.03 -12.55 2.81
CA ASN A 635 21.75 -13.66 3.45
C ASN A 635 21.29 -15.02 2.87
N GLY A 636 21.71 -15.31 1.64
CA GLY A 636 21.66 -16.65 1.06
C GLY A 636 23.01 -17.32 1.17
#